data_AF-A0A6P5JGZ2-F1
#
_entry.id   AF-A0A6P5JGZ2-F1
#
_cell.length_a   1.000
_cell.length_b   1.000
_cell.length_c   1.000
_cell.angle_alpha   90.00
_cell.angle_beta   90.00
_cell.angle_gamma   90.00
#
_symmetry.space_group_name_H-M   'P 1'
#
loop_
_entity.id
_entity.type
_entity.pdbx_description
1 polymer ?
#
loop_
_entity_poly.entity_id
_entity_poly.type
_entity_poly.pdbx_seq_one_letter_code
_entity_poly.pdbx_strand_id
1 'polypeptide(L)'
;MAESQCCCHLERTTSVDPQKTTAVFLLKEPALMWSLQNSPGLRMGPLIPEQDYERLEDCDPDRDCDNNQDSPLPGEDQEPLLHVPEGLRGSWHHIQNLDSFFTMLYNYHQRNGFACMFLEDVFQLGQFVFIVTFTTFLLRCVDYDVLFANRPVNHTQPGAPGFHQTPRIFHNKVTLSDAILPAAQCAQRVRSSSFLIFLLLLASGFWLFRLLRSLCNLLNYWDIRTFYREALYIPPEDVSKVPWAEIQSRLLALQRGGGLCVLPRPLTELDVHHRILRYPNYLVALANKGLLPARCPLPWGGSATFLSQGLALNLDLLFFRGPISLFRGSWALPNTYKRNCQRRALATRLRRTLLLLALANLALCPLVLAWQGLHAFFSYAELLRREPGALGMRRWSRLARLQLRHFNELPHELRARLARAYRPAARYLQVAAPPAPLLALLARHTGFFAGALLAVLLVLTVYDEDVLAVGHVLTTVTGLGVALTVARCFIPEEELLGRSPKSLLQAALAHMHYLPEEPGPISETNTYHKMSQLLQYKAVSLLEELLSPVLTPLALLFWFRPRALEFIDFFRHFTVDVAGVGDVCSFALMDVKRHGHPQWLSAGQTEASVSQRAEDGKTELSLMRFSLAHPRWRPPGHSSRFLEQLRGRVQQDAALWAATPVRSPPTPGQGPSFLNDSTTSSPETLLASLLLLPFLPSRELSPVAPCPAAATASLLASISGSTSQAGHDQSCVSPGGPGVRNPALLSELASAEMSLHAIYLHELHQQQQQEQWGETSATPLPRIWPSPQRPLTPEDETLIWHSDGTSSSSSSPRQQWGPTGASNLPLGGWQEEGKVQKEPELSPSSG
;
A
#
# COMPACT_ATOMS: atom_id res chain seq x y z
N MET A 1 33.61 -34.25 70.97
CA MET A 1 33.20 -35.37 71.86
C MET A 1 32.27 -36.26 71.05
N ALA A 2 32.53 -37.57 70.98
CA ALA A 2 31.75 -38.64 70.32
C ALA A 2 31.37 -38.42 68.82
N GLU A 3 31.91 -39.15 67.83
CA GLU A 3 31.65 -40.58 67.47
C GLU A 3 30.27 -40.82 66.80
N SER A 4 30.10 -41.71 65.80
CA SER A 4 31.03 -42.36 64.86
C SER A 4 30.27 -42.99 63.66
N GLN A 5 31.01 -43.67 62.78
CA GLN A 5 30.70 -44.64 61.69
C GLN A 5 29.52 -45.64 61.92
N CYS A 6 29.01 -46.48 60.98
CA CYS A 6 29.02 -46.61 59.49
C CYS A 6 28.22 -47.91 59.10
N CYS A 7 27.60 -48.01 57.89
CA CYS A 7 27.10 -49.25 57.22
C CYS A 7 26.01 -50.12 57.94
N CYS A 8 25.20 -51.03 57.33
CA CYS A 8 24.90 -51.39 55.92
C CYS A 8 23.56 -52.20 55.80
N HIS A 9 22.92 -52.17 54.61
CA HIS A 9 22.03 -53.17 53.93
C HIS A 9 20.86 -53.89 54.65
N LEU A 10 19.61 -53.75 54.16
CA LEU A 10 18.80 -54.69 53.29
C LEU A 10 18.22 -55.91 54.06
N GLU A 11 16.94 -56.31 54.00
CA GLU A 11 15.97 -56.47 52.88
C GLU A 11 14.50 -56.52 53.39
N ARG A 12 13.49 -56.29 52.50
CA ARG A 12 12.05 -56.73 52.46
C ARG A 12 11.23 -56.77 53.78
N THR A 13 9.93 -56.47 53.91
CA THR A 13 8.76 -55.96 53.14
C THR A 13 7.64 -55.79 54.21
N THR A 14 6.57 -54.98 54.12
CA THR A 14 5.87 -54.26 53.03
C THR A 14 5.02 -53.12 53.66
N SER A 15 4.33 -52.31 52.83
CA SER A 15 3.14 -51.52 53.19
C SER A 15 3.29 -50.44 54.28
N VAL A 16 3.66 -49.21 53.87
CA VAL A 16 3.00 -47.91 54.13
C VAL A 16 3.86 -46.79 53.47
N ASP A 17 3.23 -45.69 53.07
CA ASP A 17 3.76 -44.44 52.44
C ASP A 17 5.21 -44.06 52.79
N PRO A 18 6.03 -43.48 51.86
CA PRO A 18 5.67 -42.22 51.16
C PRO A 18 6.27 -41.97 49.75
N GLN A 19 5.78 -40.94 49.03
CA GLN A 19 6.56 -40.27 47.97
C GLN A 19 6.42 -38.74 47.97
N LYS A 20 7.56 -38.04 48.06
CA LYS A 20 7.68 -36.60 47.78
C LYS A 20 7.64 -36.37 46.27
N THR A 21 6.62 -35.68 45.79
CA THR A 21 6.43 -35.37 44.37
C THR A 21 7.43 -34.33 43.88
N THR A 22 8.40 -34.76 43.06
CA THR A 22 9.17 -33.84 42.20
C THR A 22 8.49 -33.82 40.84
N ALA A 23 7.43 -33.03 40.71
CA ALA A 23 6.63 -32.96 39.49
C ALA A 23 7.14 -31.86 38.54
N VAL A 24 7.50 -32.28 37.33
CA VAL A 24 7.78 -31.44 36.16
C VAL A 24 6.66 -30.41 35.96
N PHE A 25 6.97 -29.11 36.14
CA PHE A 25 6.07 -28.05 35.70
C PHE A 25 6.14 -27.91 34.18
N LEU A 26 5.25 -28.63 33.50
CA LEU A 26 4.81 -28.28 32.16
C LEU A 26 4.31 -26.83 32.20
N LEU A 27 5.00 -25.94 31.49
CA LEU A 27 4.53 -24.57 31.25
C LEU A 27 3.32 -24.63 30.32
N LYS A 28 2.16 -24.85 30.94
CA LYS A 28 0.84 -24.74 30.35
C LYS A 28 0.69 -23.33 29.76
N GLU A 29 0.53 -23.25 28.44
CA GLU A 29 0.39 -21.98 27.73
C GLU A 29 -0.74 -21.14 28.36
N PRO A 30 -0.47 -19.88 28.79
CA PRO A 30 -1.55 -18.98 29.15
C PRO A 30 -2.29 -18.62 27.86
N ALA A 31 -3.52 -19.13 27.73
CA ALA A 31 -4.39 -18.89 26.59
C ALA A 31 -4.85 -17.42 26.54
N LEU A 32 -4.00 -16.53 26.05
CA LEU A 32 -4.41 -15.26 25.46
C LEU A 32 -5.08 -15.57 24.11
N MET A 33 -6.31 -16.08 24.21
CA MET A 33 -7.19 -16.39 23.10
C MET A 33 -7.68 -15.07 22.49
N TRP A 34 -6.83 -14.43 21.68
CA TRP A 34 -7.30 -13.44 20.71
C TRP A 34 -8.29 -14.15 19.78
N SER A 35 -9.57 -13.79 19.91
CA SER A 35 -10.60 -14.25 18.97
C SER A 35 -10.30 -13.68 17.59
N LEU A 36 -9.68 -14.52 16.75
CA LEU A 36 -9.47 -14.30 15.33
C LEU A 36 -10.81 -14.43 14.58
N GLN A 37 -11.75 -13.54 14.91
CA GLN A 37 -13.06 -13.48 14.30
C GLN A 37 -13.36 -12.02 13.95
N ASN A 38 -13.71 -11.80 12.69
CA ASN A 38 -13.95 -10.49 12.05
C ASN A 38 -12.69 -9.67 11.70
N SER A 39 -11.93 -10.19 10.74
CA SER A 39 -11.26 -9.37 9.72
C SER A 39 -11.48 -10.01 8.34
N PRO A 40 -11.70 -9.24 7.25
CA PRO A 40 -11.92 -9.79 5.91
C PRO A 40 -10.60 -10.25 5.27
N GLY A 41 -9.91 -11.19 5.89
CA GLY A 41 -8.84 -11.97 5.24
C GLY A 41 -9.47 -13.18 4.57
N LEU A 42 -9.28 -13.31 3.24
CA LEU A 42 -9.88 -14.32 2.35
C LEU A 42 -11.33 -14.73 2.68
N ARG A 43 -12.28 -14.37 1.80
CA ARG A 43 -13.45 -15.25 1.55
C ARG A 43 -12.98 -16.54 0.86
N MET A 44 -12.22 -17.36 1.58
CA MET A 44 -12.50 -18.79 1.55
C MET A 44 -13.92 -18.91 2.09
N GLY A 45 -14.84 -19.45 1.29
CA GLY A 45 -16.07 -20.00 1.85
C GLY A 45 -15.74 -21.14 2.82
N PRO A 46 -16.74 -21.89 3.32
CA PRO A 46 -16.45 -23.21 3.84
C PRO A 46 -15.56 -23.94 2.83
N LEU A 47 -14.52 -24.64 3.33
CA LEU A 47 -13.73 -25.53 2.50
C LEU A 47 -14.71 -26.40 1.73
N ILE A 48 -14.67 -26.30 0.39
CA ILE A 48 -15.51 -27.13 -0.48
C ILE A 48 -15.24 -28.57 -0.04
N PRO A 49 -16.27 -29.36 0.33
CA PRO A 49 -16.08 -30.77 0.66
C PRO A 49 -15.30 -31.45 -0.47
N GLU A 50 -14.39 -32.38 -0.17
CA GLU A 50 -13.53 -33.01 -1.19
C GLU A 50 -14.30 -33.76 -2.30
N GLN A 51 -15.62 -33.87 -2.18
CA GLN A 51 -16.55 -34.55 -3.09
C GLN A 51 -16.79 -33.83 -4.43
N ASP A 52 -16.49 -32.52 -4.56
CA ASP A 52 -16.72 -31.79 -5.82
C ASP A 52 -15.54 -31.84 -6.81
N TYR A 53 -14.48 -32.61 -6.53
CA TYR A 53 -13.39 -32.88 -7.50
C TYR A 53 -13.49 -34.26 -8.17
N GLU A 54 -14.37 -35.16 -7.72
CA GLU A 54 -14.60 -36.47 -8.35
C GLU A 54 -15.52 -36.36 -9.58
N ARG A 55 -14.98 -35.89 -10.72
CA ARG A 55 -15.57 -36.23 -12.03
C ARG A 55 -14.68 -36.22 -13.27
N LEU A 56 -13.38 -35.98 -13.13
CA LEU A 56 -12.41 -36.21 -14.19
C LEU A 56 -11.14 -36.82 -13.57
N GLU A 57 -10.69 -37.93 -14.16
CA GLU A 57 -9.53 -38.77 -13.78
C GLU A 57 -9.77 -39.74 -12.60
N ASP A 58 -10.46 -40.85 -12.90
CA ASP A 58 -10.31 -42.12 -12.16
C ASP A 58 -8.85 -42.64 -12.29
N CYS A 59 -7.99 -42.29 -11.33
CA CYS A 59 -6.68 -42.92 -11.10
C CYS A 59 -6.28 -42.78 -9.62
N ASP A 60 -6.14 -43.90 -8.91
CA ASP A 60 -5.69 -43.97 -7.50
C ASP A 60 -4.37 -43.19 -7.25
N PRO A 61 -4.33 -42.19 -6.34
CA PRO A 61 -3.13 -41.37 -6.13
C PRO A 61 -2.13 -41.90 -5.08
N ASP A 62 -2.50 -42.88 -4.27
CA ASP A 62 -1.76 -43.27 -3.05
C ASP A 62 -0.67 -44.35 -3.25
N ARG A 63 -0.21 -44.59 -4.50
CA ARG A 63 0.85 -45.59 -4.77
C ARG A 63 2.13 -45.11 -5.46
N ASP A 64 2.12 -43.98 -6.16
CA ASP A 64 3.22 -43.59 -7.06
C ASP A 64 4.10 -42.42 -6.58
N CYS A 65 4.00 -42.02 -5.31
CA CYS A 65 4.85 -40.96 -4.75
C CYS A 65 6.20 -41.43 -4.17
N ASP A 66 6.40 -42.73 -3.91
CA ASP A 66 7.58 -43.24 -3.21
C ASP A 66 8.58 -44.04 -4.07
N ASN A 67 8.29 -44.29 -5.35
CA ASN A 67 9.17 -45.08 -6.21
C ASN A 67 9.95 -44.19 -7.21
N ASN A 68 11.06 -43.61 -6.74
CA ASN A 68 12.29 -43.37 -7.50
C ASN A 68 13.35 -42.70 -6.60
N GLN A 69 14.10 -43.52 -5.87
CA GLN A 69 15.46 -43.17 -5.45
C GLN A 69 16.46 -43.75 -6.46
N ASP A 70 17.53 -43.00 -6.68
CA ASP A 70 18.79 -43.40 -7.29
C ASP A 70 18.74 -44.08 -8.68
N SER A 71 18.68 -43.24 -9.72
CA SER A 71 19.34 -43.54 -11.00
C SER A 71 20.55 -42.62 -11.15
N PRO A 72 21.76 -43.16 -11.46
CA PRO A 72 22.96 -42.34 -11.58
C PRO A 72 22.88 -41.40 -12.79
N LEU A 73 23.55 -40.26 -12.66
CA LEU A 73 23.67 -39.22 -13.68
C LEU A 73 24.12 -39.80 -15.04
N PRO A 74 23.36 -39.59 -16.14
CA PRO A 74 23.95 -39.54 -17.47
C PRO A 74 24.90 -38.34 -17.52
N GLY A 75 26.06 -38.51 -18.15
CA GLY A 75 27.18 -37.59 -18.02
C GLY A 75 26.92 -36.16 -18.47
N GLU A 76 27.69 -35.24 -17.90
CA GLU A 76 28.04 -33.98 -18.56
C GLU A 76 28.70 -34.29 -19.91
N ASP A 77 27.97 -34.13 -21.01
CA ASP A 77 28.59 -34.05 -22.33
C ASP A 77 27.73 -33.22 -23.29
N GLN A 78 28.29 -32.07 -23.68
CA GLN A 78 28.07 -31.37 -24.96
C GLN A 78 26.62 -30.93 -25.28
N GLU A 79 26.27 -29.73 -24.76
CA GLU A 79 25.50 -28.80 -25.59
C GLU A 79 26.23 -28.62 -26.94
N PRO A 80 25.53 -28.59 -28.08
CA PRO A 80 26.17 -28.35 -29.36
C PRO A 80 26.70 -26.91 -29.40
N LEU A 81 28.00 -26.76 -29.19
CA LEU A 81 28.74 -25.51 -29.35
C LEU A 81 28.65 -25.05 -30.81
N LEU A 82 27.58 -24.31 -31.13
CA LEU A 82 27.51 -23.49 -32.32
C LEU A 82 28.51 -22.35 -32.17
N HIS A 83 29.77 -22.63 -32.51
CA HIS A 83 30.86 -21.67 -32.52
C HIS A 83 30.62 -20.63 -33.61
N VAL A 84 29.81 -19.63 -33.29
CA VAL A 84 29.77 -18.36 -34.02
C VAL A 84 31.09 -17.64 -33.71
N PRO A 85 31.85 -17.18 -34.72
CA PRO A 85 33.18 -16.60 -34.51
C PRO A 85 33.13 -15.38 -33.59
N GLU A 86 34.20 -15.16 -32.82
CA GLU A 86 34.35 -14.07 -31.85
C GLU A 86 34.32 -12.67 -32.51
N GLY A 87 33.12 -12.21 -32.84
CA GLY A 87 32.87 -10.89 -33.44
C GLY A 87 32.80 -9.77 -32.40
N LEU A 88 33.97 -9.24 -32.03
CA LEU A 88 34.22 -7.96 -31.34
C LEU A 88 33.48 -7.68 -30.01
N ARG A 89 34.16 -6.93 -29.12
CA ARG A 89 33.54 -6.28 -27.95
C ARG A 89 32.40 -5.38 -28.44
N GLY A 90 31.14 -5.77 -28.17
CA GLY A 90 29.94 -5.08 -28.67
C GLY A 90 28.73 -6.00 -28.93
N SER A 91 28.91 -7.32 -28.93
CA SER A 91 27.82 -8.30 -29.09
C SER A 91 26.86 -8.31 -27.87
N TRP A 92 25.74 -7.60 -27.98
CA TRP A 92 24.64 -7.67 -27.01
C TRP A 92 23.72 -8.90 -27.21
N HIS A 93 24.08 -9.82 -28.12
CA HIS A 93 23.21 -10.88 -28.64
C HIS A 93 22.89 -12.05 -27.68
N HIS A 94 23.51 -12.12 -26.49
CA HIS A 94 23.28 -13.21 -25.53
C HIS A 94 23.29 -12.73 -24.05
N ILE A 95 22.29 -11.95 -23.66
CA ILE A 95 22.12 -11.50 -22.28
C ILE A 95 21.52 -12.62 -21.41
N GLN A 96 22.33 -13.21 -20.52
CA GLN A 96 21.92 -14.33 -19.64
C GLN A 96 20.75 -14.00 -18.69
N ASN A 97 20.68 -12.77 -18.16
CA ASN A 97 19.63 -12.34 -17.23
C ASN A 97 18.92 -11.07 -17.72
N LEU A 98 17.98 -11.28 -18.64
CA LEU A 98 17.15 -10.22 -19.22
C LEU A 98 16.31 -9.44 -18.19
N ASP A 99 15.90 -10.06 -17.09
CA ASP A 99 15.11 -9.40 -16.03
C ASP A 99 15.96 -8.36 -15.29
N SER A 100 17.18 -8.73 -14.91
CA SER A 100 18.15 -7.81 -14.33
C SER A 100 18.48 -6.69 -15.33
N PHE A 101 18.75 -7.05 -16.59
CA PHE A 101 19.08 -6.10 -17.65
C PHE A 101 17.99 -5.04 -17.87
N PHE A 102 16.73 -5.45 -18.10
CA PHE A 102 15.63 -4.48 -18.28
C PHE A 102 15.33 -3.67 -17.02
N THR A 103 15.50 -4.27 -15.83
CA THR A 103 15.37 -3.54 -14.56
C THR A 103 16.45 -2.47 -14.42
N MET A 104 17.71 -2.76 -14.80
CA MET A 104 18.79 -1.78 -14.81
C MET A 104 18.59 -0.72 -15.90
N LEU A 105 18.18 -1.11 -17.11
CA LEU A 105 17.85 -0.20 -18.22
C LEU A 105 16.78 0.82 -17.81
N TYR A 106 15.72 0.35 -17.14
CA TYR A 106 14.66 1.19 -16.57
C TYR A 106 15.17 2.10 -15.45
N ASN A 107 15.89 1.55 -14.47
CA ASN A 107 16.42 2.34 -13.35
C ASN A 107 17.40 3.43 -13.81
N TYR A 108 18.19 3.17 -14.85
CA TYR A 108 19.13 4.11 -15.44
C TYR A 108 18.43 5.36 -16.00
N HIS A 109 17.35 5.17 -16.77
CA HIS A 109 16.50 6.26 -17.24
C HIS A 109 15.83 6.98 -16.06
N GLN A 110 15.23 6.25 -15.12
CA GLN A 110 14.49 6.83 -13.99
C GLN A 110 15.35 7.59 -12.97
N ARG A 111 16.68 7.42 -13.00
CA ARG A 111 17.65 8.20 -12.21
C ARG A 111 18.37 9.26 -13.05
N ASN A 112 17.89 9.60 -14.24
CA ASN A 112 18.45 10.61 -15.13
C ASN A 112 19.91 10.35 -15.55
N GLY A 113 20.27 9.08 -15.76
CA GLY A 113 21.57 8.67 -16.30
C GLY A 113 22.73 8.60 -15.29
N PHE A 114 23.88 8.14 -15.77
CA PHE A 114 25.00 7.65 -14.94
C PHE A 114 25.52 8.66 -13.90
N ALA A 115 25.66 9.94 -14.26
CA ALA A 115 26.28 10.95 -13.38
C ALA A 115 25.42 11.22 -12.13
N CYS A 116 24.10 11.36 -12.32
CA CYS A 116 23.12 11.50 -11.25
C CYS A 116 23.11 10.27 -10.33
N MET A 117 23.17 9.06 -10.91
CA MET A 117 23.24 7.80 -10.17
C MET A 117 24.50 7.69 -9.30
N PHE A 118 25.66 7.99 -9.88
CA PHE A 118 26.93 7.96 -9.16
C PHE A 118 26.93 8.96 -7.99
N LEU A 119 26.46 10.17 -8.24
CA LEU A 119 26.41 11.22 -7.23
C LEU A 119 25.41 10.90 -6.10
N GLU A 120 24.26 10.31 -6.42
CA GLU A 120 23.28 9.81 -5.43
C GLU A 120 23.92 8.74 -4.52
N ASP A 121 24.56 7.72 -5.10
CA ASP A 121 25.22 6.64 -4.36
C ASP A 121 26.39 7.18 -3.49
N VAL A 122 27.20 8.12 -4.00
CA VAL A 122 28.27 8.80 -3.24
C VAL A 122 27.70 9.58 -2.05
N PHE A 123 26.64 10.38 -2.23
CA PHE A 123 26.02 11.10 -1.12
C PHE A 123 25.38 10.15 -0.09
N GLN A 124 24.77 9.04 -0.51
CA GLN A 124 24.20 8.04 0.41
C GLN A 124 25.26 7.27 1.22
N LEU A 125 26.48 7.15 0.70
CA LEU A 125 27.63 6.61 1.45
C LEU A 125 28.24 7.66 2.38
N GLY A 126 28.38 8.92 1.91
CA GLY A 126 28.86 10.04 2.70
C GLY A 126 27.97 10.39 3.90
N GLN A 127 26.65 10.39 3.71
CA GLN A 127 25.66 10.61 4.79
C GLN A 127 25.80 9.59 5.92
N PHE A 128 26.07 8.32 5.61
CA PHE A 128 26.29 7.29 6.63
C PHE A 128 27.56 7.58 7.46
N VAL A 129 28.67 7.90 6.79
CA VAL A 129 29.92 8.28 7.48
C VAL A 129 29.71 9.52 8.34
N PHE A 130 29.05 10.55 7.80
CA PHE A 130 28.75 11.78 8.52
C PHE A 130 27.94 11.51 9.79
N ILE A 131 26.82 10.78 9.71
CA ILE A 131 25.97 10.48 10.88
C ILE A 131 26.77 9.71 11.95
N VAL A 132 27.53 8.68 11.58
CA VAL A 132 28.30 7.86 12.54
C VAL A 132 29.43 8.67 13.17
N THR A 133 30.21 9.41 12.38
CA THR A 133 31.34 10.20 12.87
C THR A 133 30.88 11.39 13.71
N PHE A 134 29.86 12.13 13.27
CA PHE A 134 29.32 13.27 14.01
C PHE A 134 28.66 12.85 15.33
N THR A 135 27.91 11.74 15.34
CA THR A 135 27.36 11.19 16.59
C THR A 135 28.47 10.76 17.55
N THR A 136 29.53 10.11 17.04
CA THR A 136 30.69 9.71 17.87
C THR A 136 31.43 10.93 18.43
N PHE A 137 31.59 11.98 17.64
CA PHE A 137 32.15 13.26 18.05
C PHE A 137 31.33 13.91 19.18
N LEU A 138 30.01 14.04 19.00
CA LEU A 138 29.10 14.58 20.02
C LEU A 138 29.10 13.77 21.33
N LEU A 139 29.32 12.45 21.27
CA LEU A 139 29.33 11.59 22.46
C LEU A 139 30.66 11.55 23.22
N ARG A 140 31.79 11.91 22.58
CA ARG A 140 33.14 11.70 23.16
C ARG A 140 34.12 12.86 23.05
N CYS A 141 33.97 13.76 22.07
CA CYS A 141 34.88 14.89 21.84
C CYS A 141 34.37 16.23 22.40
N VAL A 142 33.08 16.34 22.75
CA VAL A 142 32.50 17.56 23.34
C VAL A 142 32.51 17.47 24.86
N ASP A 143 33.00 18.51 25.52
CA ASP A 143 32.93 18.67 26.97
C ASP A 143 31.72 19.55 27.34
N TYR A 144 30.62 18.90 27.73
CA TYR A 144 29.35 19.56 28.01
C TYR A 144 29.40 20.41 29.29
N ASP A 145 30.29 20.13 30.25
CA ASP A 145 30.41 20.94 31.46
C ASP A 145 31.04 22.31 31.18
N VAL A 146 31.95 22.37 30.19
CA VAL A 146 32.46 23.64 29.65
C VAL A 146 31.39 24.32 28.80
N LEU A 147 30.71 23.58 27.91
CA LEU A 147 29.71 24.14 26.99
C LEU A 147 28.50 24.75 27.73
N PHE A 148 28.05 24.13 28.82
CA PHE A 148 26.95 24.64 29.65
C PHE A 148 27.42 25.61 30.75
N ALA A 149 28.70 26.01 30.75
CA ALA A 149 29.32 26.89 31.75
C ALA A 149 29.23 26.39 33.22
N ASN A 150 29.02 25.09 33.43
CA ASN A 150 29.15 24.43 34.74
C ASN A 150 30.58 24.57 35.29
N ARG A 151 31.57 24.66 34.38
CA ARG A 151 32.98 24.82 34.70
C ARG A 151 33.56 26.07 34.02
N PRO A 152 34.11 27.05 34.76
CA PRO A 152 34.76 28.22 34.16
C PRO A 152 36.07 27.85 33.46
N VAL A 153 36.30 28.42 32.28
CA VAL A 153 37.54 28.28 31.51
C VAL A 153 38.48 29.43 31.84
N ASN A 154 39.54 29.14 32.59
CA ASN A 154 40.57 30.12 32.92
C ASN A 154 41.53 30.30 31.74
N HIS A 155 41.16 31.15 30.79
CA HIS A 155 42.08 31.67 29.77
C HIS A 155 43.14 32.57 30.43
N THR A 156 44.19 31.98 30.98
CA THR A 156 45.37 32.70 31.45
C THR A 156 46.13 33.27 30.26
N GLN A 157 45.98 34.56 29.99
CA GLN A 157 46.86 35.27 29.05
C GLN A 157 48.30 35.25 29.60
N PRO A 158 49.28 34.70 28.87
CA PRO A 158 50.67 34.81 29.27
C PRO A 158 51.21 36.17 28.82
N GLY A 159 51.12 37.18 29.70
CA GLY A 159 51.86 38.43 29.52
C GLY A 159 51.18 39.72 30.00
N ALA A 160 51.27 40.01 31.31
CA ALA A 160 51.32 41.39 31.83
C ALA A 160 51.86 41.38 33.29
N PRO A 161 53.16 41.56 33.53
CA PRO A 161 53.69 41.70 34.88
C PRO A 161 53.47 43.14 35.36
N GLY A 162 52.39 43.41 36.09
CA GLY A 162 52.23 44.70 36.75
C GLY A 162 50.83 45.05 37.28
N PHE A 163 50.79 45.34 38.58
CA PHE A 163 49.86 46.27 39.26
C PHE A 163 48.46 45.79 39.67
N HIS A 164 48.29 45.75 41.00
CA HIS A 164 47.07 45.77 41.83
C HIS A 164 45.88 44.81 41.56
N GLN A 165 45.62 44.00 42.59
CA GLN A 165 44.48 43.09 42.71
C GLN A 165 43.13 43.83 42.70
N THR A 166 42.36 43.61 41.63
CA THR A 166 40.92 43.32 41.77
C THR A 166 40.63 42.10 40.90
N PRO A 167 39.94 41.05 41.39
CA PRO A 167 39.55 39.92 40.57
C PRO A 167 38.37 40.33 39.68
N ARG A 168 38.65 41.13 38.64
CA ARG A 168 37.73 41.26 37.52
C ARG A 168 37.72 39.95 36.77
N ILE A 169 36.83 39.06 37.21
CA ILE A 169 36.42 37.88 36.45
C ILE A 169 35.72 38.43 35.20
N PHE A 170 36.51 38.73 34.17
CA PHE A 170 35.99 38.76 32.83
C PHE A 170 35.47 37.34 32.57
N HIS A 171 34.14 37.19 32.54
CA HIS A 171 33.49 36.02 31.98
C HIS A 171 33.80 36.03 30.47
N ASN A 172 35.03 35.61 30.14
CA ASN A 172 35.50 35.46 28.78
C ASN A 172 34.52 34.50 28.09
N LYS A 173 33.87 34.99 27.03
CA LYS A 173 32.81 34.27 26.34
C LYS A 173 33.36 32.90 25.91
N VAL A 174 32.81 31.83 26.46
CA VAL A 174 33.22 30.45 26.15
C VAL A 174 33.10 30.26 24.65
N THR A 175 34.21 29.94 23.99
CA THR A 175 34.23 29.71 22.55
C THR A 175 33.90 28.24 22.25
N LEU A 176 33.38 27.96 21.06
CA LEU A 176 33.10 26.57 20.65
C LEU A 176 34.36 25.70 20.74
N SER A 177 35.54 26.28 20.43
CA SER A 177 36.85 25.65 20.56
C SER A 177 37.20 25.22 21.99
N ASP A 178 36.72 25.94 23.02
CA ASP A 178 37.01 25.62 24.42
C ASP A 178 36.25 24.37 24.90
N ALA A 179 35.09 24.10 24.30
CA ALA A 179 34.29 22.91 24.57
C ALA A 179 34.70 21.68 23.72
N ILE A 180 35.58 21.84 22.72
CA ILE A 180 36.05 20.75 21.87
C ILE A 180 37.39 20.24 22.39
N LEU A 181 37.43 18.97 22.79
CA LEU A 181 38.63 18.36 23.34
C LEU A 181 39.74 18.22 22.29
N PRO A 182 41.02 18.40 22.67
CA PRO A 182 42.16 18.11 21.79
C PRO A 182 42.08 16.69 21.21
N ALA A 183 42.45 16.55 19.93
CA ALA A 183 42.27 15.30 19.18
C ALA A 183 42.87 14.06 19.87
N ALA A 184 44.03 14.19 20.53
CA ALA A 184 44.65 13.12 21.32
C ALA A 184 43.78 12.67 22.49
N GLN A 185 43.17 13.61 23.23
CA GLN A 185 42.29 13.32 24.36
C GLN A 185 40.96 12.70 23.91
N CYS A 186 40.36 13.20 22.82
CA CYS A 186 39.16 12.55 22.29
C CYS A 186 39.46 11.12 21.79
N ALA A 187 40.57 10.92 21.05
CA ALA A 187 40.99 9.58 20.63
C ALA A 187 41.21 8.63 21.81
N GLN A 188 41.69 9.12 22.96
CA GLN A 188 41.78 8.34 24.20
C GLN A 188 40.40 8.03 24.80
N ARG A 189 39.47 9.00 24.88
CA ARG A 189 38.07 8.79 25.36
C ARG A 189 37.25 7.85 24.47
N VAL A 190 37.54 7.81 23.16
CA VAL A 190 36.96 6.82 22.24
C VAL A 190 37.59 5.44 22.49
N ARG A 191 38.93 5.37 22.59
CA ARG A 191 39.66 4.11 22.80
C ARG A 191 39.37 3.46 24.16
N SER A 192 39.01 4.22 25.18
CA SER A 192 38.64 3.68 26.51
C SER A 192 37.26 2.98 26.53
N SER A 193 36.47 3.05 25.46
CA SER A 193 35.13 2.45 25.41
C SER A 193 35.09 1.28 24.41
N SER A 194 35.38 0.07 24.89
CA SER A 194 35.37 -1.16 24.08
C SER A 194 34.05 -1.38 23.32
N PHE A 195 32.92 -1.05 23.95
CA PHE A 195 31.60 -1.13 23.31
C PHE A 195 31.45 -0.16 22.13
N LEU A 196 31.94 1.07 22.25
CA LEU A 196 31.91 2.06 21.17
C LEU A 196 32.83 1.63 20.01
N ILE A 197 34.02 1.09 20.31
CA ILE A 197 34.92 0.51 19.29
C ILE A 197 34.21 -0.63 18.55
N PHE A 198 33.55 -1.54 19.26
CA PHE A 198 32.81 -2.64 18.65
C PHE A 198 31.70 -2.14 17.70
N LEU A 199 30.92 -1.13 18.12
CA LEU A 199 29.90 -0.51 17.25
C LEU A 199 30.52 0.17 16.02
N LEU A 200 31.67 0.85 16.17
CA LEU A 200 32.39 1.49 15.06
C LEU A 200 32.95 0.46 14.08
N LEU A 201 33.48 -0.67 14.56
CA LEU A 201 33.94 -1.78 13.72
C LEU A 201 32.77 -2.37 12.92
N LEU A 202 31.63 -2.62 13.57
CA LEU A 202 30.42 -3.12 12.91
C LEU A 202 29.87 -2.13 11.86
N ALA A 203 29.85 -0.83 12.19
CA ALA A 203 29.43 0.23 11.27
C ALA A 203 30.39 0.36 10.08
N SER A 204 31.71 0.26 10.28
CA SER A 204 32.70 0.29 9.19
C SER A 204 32.62 -0.95 8.29
N GLY A 205 32.37 -2.14 8.86
CA GLY A 205 32.17 -3.37 8.08
C GLY A 205 30.90 -3.29 7.22
N PHE A 206 29.79 -2.78 7.78
CA PHE A 206 28.56 -2.52 7.03
C PHE A 206 28.74 -1.45 5.95
N TRP A 207 29.49 -0.38 6.22
CA TRP A 207 29.82 0.64 5.23
C TRP A 207 30.68 0.08 4.09
N LEU A 208 31.70 -0.72 4.39
CA LEU A 208 32.55 -1.37 3.39
C LEU A 208 31.74 -2.33 2.51
N PHE A 209 30.83 -3.10 3.08
CA PHE A 209 29.89 -3.94 2.32
C PHE A 209 28.99 -3.09 1.40
N ARG A 210 28.46 -1.97 1.88
CA ARG A 210 27.67 -1.04 1.05
C ARG A 210 28.51 -0.42 -0.08
N LEU A 211 29.75 -0.02 0.20
CA LEU A 211 30.68 0.53 -0.78
C LEU A 211 30.97 -0.50 -1.89
N LEU A 212 31.41 -1.70 -1.51
CA LEU A 212 31.72 -2.77 -2.48
C LEU A 212 30.51 -3.10 -3.35
N ARG A 213 29.31 -3.19 -2.74
CA ARG A 213 28.07 -3.43 -3.48
C ARG A 213 27.71 -2.28 -4.44
N SER A 214 27.88 -1.03 -4.02
CA SER A 214 27.65 0.14 -4.89
C SER A 214 28.65 0.16 -6.06
N LEU A 215 29.93 -0.13 -5.82
CA LEU A 215 30.94 -0.26 -6.87
C LEU A 215 30.59 -1.35 -7.88
N CYS A 216 30.24 -2.57 -7.44
CA CYS A 216 29.81 -3.63 -8.35
C CYS A 216 28.55 -3.26 -9.15
N ASN A 217 27.57 -2.59 -8.54
CA ASN A 217 26.41 -2.08 -9.26
C ASN A 217 26.79 -1.01 -10.28
N LEU A 218 27.72 -0.11 -9.95
CA LEU A 218 28.16 0.99 -10.80
C LEU A 218 28.87 0.48 -12.07
N LEU A 219 29.65 -0.61 -11.95
CA LEU A 219 30.22 -1.31 -13.10
C LEU A 219 29.12 -1.84 -14.04
N ASN A 220 28.11 -2.54 -13.51
CA ASN A 220 26.98 -3.01 -14.32
C ASN A 220 26.21 -1.84 -14.99
N TYR A 221 26.08 -0.69 -14.32
CA TYR A 221 25.47 0.50 -14.92
C TYR A 221 26.36 1.22 -15.96
N TRP A 222 27.67 0.96 -15.98
CA TRP A 222 28.56 1.43 -17.04
C TRP A 222 28.29 0.70 -18.36
N ASP A 223 28.04 -0.61 -18.30
CA ASP A 223 27.65 -1.40 -19.47
C ASP A 223 26.28 -0.91 -20.01
N ILE A 224 25.33 -0.63 -19.12
CA ILE A 224 24.03 -0.03 -19.50
C ILE A 224 24.20 1.36 -20.13
N ARG A 225 25.09 2.22 -19.61
CA ARG A 225 25.43 3.50 -20.25
C ARG A 225 25.95 3.31 -21.67
N THR A 226 26.78 2.30 -21.88
CA THR A 226 27.36 1.95 -23.18
C THR A 226 26.26 1.47 -24.15
N PHE A 227 25.36 0.60 -23.68
CA PHE A 227 24.17 0.16 -24.43
C PHE A 227 23.26 1.32 -24.86
N TYR A 228 22.97 2.29 -23.97
CA TYR A 228 22.18 3.48 -24.33
C TYR A 228 22.82 4.29 -25.46
N ARG A 229 24.15 4.46 -25.44
CA ARG A 229 24.90 5.22 -26.43
C ARG A 229 25.00 4.50 -27.78
N GLU A 230 25.35 3.21 -27.76
CA GLU A 230 25.75 2.46 -28.95
C GLU A 230 24.59 1.69 -29.60
N ALA A 231 23.69 1.13 -28.80
CA ALA A 231 22.59 0.30 -29.30
C ALA A 231 21.28 1.10 -29.47
N LEU A 232 20.95 1.97 -28.52
CA LEU A 232 19.73 2.79 -28.59
C LEU A 232 19.91 4.15 -29.27
N TYR A 233 21.16 4.56 -29.55
CA TYR A 233 21.53 5.87 -30.09
C TYR A 233 20.93 7.04 -29.28
N ILE A 234 21.08 7.00 -27.96
CA ILE A 234 20.69 8.06 -27.02
C ILE A 234 21.95 8.57 -26.30
N PRO A 235 22.37 9.83 -26.51
CA PRO A 235 23.50 10.41 -25.79
C PRO A 235 23.14 10.61 -24.30
N PRO A 236 24.13 10.59 -23.38
CA PRO A 236 23.88 10.67 -21.94
C PRO A 236 23.17 11.95 -21.50
N GLU A 237 23.24 13.02 -22.28
CA GLU A 237 22.63 14.33 -22.01
C GLU A 237 21.13 14.38 -22.32
N ASP A 238 20.63 13.48 -23.18
CA ASP A 238 19.22 13.45 -23.60
C ASP A 238 18.39 12.40 -22.84
N VAL A 239 19.02 11.58 -22.00
CA VAL A 239 18.36 10.51 -21.22
C VAL A 239 17.19 11.02 -20.38
N SER A 240 17.24 12.27 -19.90
CA SER A 240 16.16 12.91 -19.13
C SER A 240 15.06 13.56 -19.99
N LYS A 241 15.30 13.75 -21.29
CA LYS A 241 14.37 14.40 -22.24
C LYS A 241 13.53 13.36 -22.98
N VAL A 242 14.10 12.19 -23.26
CA VAL A 242 13.44 11.09 -23.98
C VAL A 242 12.48 10.34 -23.03
N PRO A 243 11.19 10.19 -23.37
CA PRO A 243 10.24 9.46 -22.53
C PRO A 243 10.48 7.94 -22.58
N TRP A 244 10.13 7.24 -21.49
CA TRP A 244 10.29 5.78 -21.40
C TRP A 244 9.63 5.00 -22.55
N ALA A 245 8.46 5.43 -23.01
CA ALA A 245 7.76 4.80 -24.14
C ALA A 245 8.60 4.83 -25.44
N GLU A 246 9.40 5.86 -25.67
CA GLU A 246 10.29 5.93 -26.82
C GLU A 246 11.46 4.94 -26.65
N ILE A 247 12.08 4.89 -25.48
CA ILE A 247 13.16 3.93 -25.15
C ILE A 247 12.67 2.50 -25.36
N GLN A 248 11.48 2.16 -24.85
CA GLN A 248 10.84 0.86 -25.06
C GLN A 248 10.58 0.59 -26.55
N SER A 249 10.14 1.58 -27.32
CA SER A 249 9.92 1.40 -28.77
C SER A 249 11.21 1.15 -29.56
N ARG A 250 12.31 1.85 -29.22
CA ARG A 250 13.64 1.64 -29.79
C ARG A 250 14.19 0.26 -29.43
N LEU A 251 14.04 -0.15 -28.17
CA LEU A 251 14.43 -1.47 -27.67
C LEU A 251 13.71 -2.60 -28.42
N LEU A 252 12.41 -2.46 -28.66
CA LEU A 252 11.62 -3.44 -29.42
C LEU A 252 11.95 -3.45 -30.92
N ALA A 253 12.34 -2.31 -31.49
CA ALA A 253 12.85 -2.25 -32.86
C ALA A 253 14.21 -2.97 -32.98
N LEU A 254 15.12 -2.74 -32.03
CA LEU A 254 16.43 -3.40 -31.98
C LEU A 254 16.31 -4.92 -31.79
N GLN A 255 15.37 -5.38 -30.98
CA GLN A 255 15.09 -6.81 -30.83
C GLN A 255 14.55 -7.45 -32.12
N ARG A 256 13.75 -6.73 -32.93
CA ARG A 256 13.32 -7.22 -34.26
C ARG A 256 14.49 -7.32 -35.25
N GLY A 257 15.55 -6.54 -35.06
CA GLY A 257 16.82 -6.68 -35.78
C GLY A 257 17.76 -7.76 -35.24
N GLY A 258 17.33 -8.57 -34.25
CA GLY A 258 18.15 -9.63 -33.65
C GLY A 258 19.19 -9.16 -32.62
N GLY A 259 19.12 -7.89 -32.19
CA GLY A 259 20.20 -7.24 -31.44
C GLY A 259 20.35 -7.56 -29.94
N LEU A 260 19.42 -8.28 -29.30
CA LEU A 260 19.51 -8.62 -27.85
C LEU A 260 19.51 -10.13 -27.56
N CYS A 261 18.50 -10.86 -28.01
CA CYS A 261 18.38 -12.30 -27.72
C CYS A 261 17.62 -13.05 -28.80
N VAL A 262 18.03 -14.30 -29.07
CA VAL A 262 17.25 -15.23 -29.89
C VAL A 262 16.10 -15.81 -29.05
N LEU A 263 14.95 -15.14 -29.04
CA LEU A 263 13.70 -15.68 -28.46
C LEU A 263 12.89 -16.41 -29.53
N PRO A 264 12.13 -17.47 -29.18
CA PRO A 264 11.26 -18.19 -30.12
C PRO A 264 10.07 -17.35 -30.62
N ARG A 265 9.80 -16.20 -30.00
CA ARG A 265 8.81 -15.21 -30.46
C ARG A 265 9.38 -13.79 -30.31
N PRO A 266 9.00 -12.83 -31.16
CA PRO A 266 9.40 -11.43 -30.98
C PRO A 266 8.90 -10.90 -29.64
N LEU A 267 9.75 -10.11 -28.97
CA LEU A 267 9.44 -9.49 -27.69
C LEU A 267 8.28 -8.50 -27.84
N THR A 268 7.30 -8.53 -26.93
CA THR A 268 6.18 -7.58 -26.90
C THR A 268 6.37 -6.52 -25.82
N GLU A 269 5.58 -5.44 -25.91
CA GLU A 269 5.53 -4.38 -24.89
C GLU A 269 5.15 -4.93 -23.50
N LEU A 270 4.28 -5.94 -23.46
CA LEU A 270 3.88 -6.63 -22.23
C LEU A 270 5.01 -7.49 -21.64
N ASP A 271 5.80 -8.18 -22.47
CA ASP A 271 6.92 -9.01 -22.00
C ASP A 271 8.00 -8.15 -21.31
N VAL A 272 8.28 -6.95 -21.81
CA VAL A 272 9.18 -5.97 -21.15
C VAL A 272 8.65 -5.60 -19.76
N HIS A 273 7.34 -5.34 -19.65
CA HIS A 273 6.69 -5.05 -18.38
C HIS A 273 6.73 -6.23 -17.42
N HIS A 274 6.44 -7.45 -17.87
CA HIS A 274 6.53 -8.66 -17.04
C HIS A 274 7.94 -8.86 -16.45
N ARG A 275 8.99 -8.58 -17.22
CA ARG A 275 10.38 -8.71 -16.76
C ARG A 275 10.79 -7.64 -15.74
N ILE A 276 10.38 -6.38 -15.94
CA ILE A 276 10.64 -5.28 -14.98
C ILE A 276 9.77 -5.43 -13.72
N LEU A 277 8.55 -5.98 -13.85
CA LEU A 277 7.51 -5.96 -12.83
C LEU A 277 7.15 -7.33 -12.25
N ARG A 278 7.92 -8.39 -12.52
CA ARG A 278 7.67 -9.78 -12.05
C ARG A 278 7.30 -9.82 -10.57
N TYR A 279 8.20 -9.38 -9.68
CA TYR A 279 7.96 -9.38 -8.24
C TYR A 279 6.96 -8.30 -7.76
N PRO A 280 7.00 -7.03 -8.27
CA PRO A 280 5.96 -6.05 -8.00
C PRO A 280 4.53 -6.56 -8.27
N ASN A 281 4.30 -7.27 -9.37
CA ASN A 281 3.00 -7.83 -9.70
C ASN A 281 2.53 -8.87 -8.68
N TYR A 282 3.41 -9.76 -8.19
CA TYR A 282 3.09 -10.67 -7.09
C TYR A 282 2.74 -9.92 -5.79
N LEU A 283 3.47 -8.85 -5.43
CA LEU A 283 3.14 -8.03 -4.25
C LEU A 283 1.79 -7.32 -4.38
N VAL A 284 1.44 -6.86 -5.59
CA VAL A 284 0.12 -6.25 -5.89
C VAL A 284 -1.01 -7.28 -5.76
N ALA A 285 -0.81 -8.50 -6.27
CA ALA A 285 -1.78 -9.59 -6.15
C ALA A 285 -1.95 -10.07 -4.69
N LEU A 286 -0.85 -10.22 -3.94
CA LEU A 286 -0.88 -10.53 -2.50
C LEU A 286 -1.64 -9.47 -1.68
N ALA A 287 -1.51 -8.18 -2.03
CA ALA A 287 -2.26 -7.10 -1.40
C ALA A 287 -3.75 -7.11 -1.78
N ASN A 288 -4.09 -7.34 -3.05
CA ASN A 288 -5.49 -7.44 -3.51
C ASN A 288 -6.21 -8.66 -2.89
N LYS A 289 -5.50 -9.77 -2.65
CA LYS A 289 -6.04 -10.97 -1.98
C LYS A 289 -6.07 -10.91 -0.44
N GLY A 290 -5.71 -9.78 0.18
CA GLY A 290 -5.71 -9.65 1.65
C GLY A 290 -4.67 -10.54 2.37
N LEU A 291 -3.63 -10.98 1.64
CA LEU A 291 -2.46 -11.66 2.22
C LEU A 291 -1.45 -10.65 2.78
N LEU A 292 -1.49 -9.40 2.29
CA LEU A 292 -0.74 -8.25 2.82
C LEU A 292 -1.70 -7.10 3.18
N PRO A 293 -1.56 -6.42 4.34
CA PRO A 293 -0.68 -6.69 5.48
C PRO A 293 -1.49 -7.18 6.70
N ALA A 294 -0.83 -7.28 7.86
CA ALA A 294 -1.51 -7.45 9.13
C ALA A 294 -2.43 -6.26 9.43
N ARG A 295 -3.74 -6.51 9.51
CA ARG A 295 -4.64 -5.69 10.33
C ARG A 295 -4.39 -6.13 11.77
N CYS A 296 -3.48 -5.45 12.47
CA CYS A 296 -3.25 -5.72 13.88
C CYS A 296 -4.37 -5.06 14.70
N PRO A 297 -5.22 -5.82 15.41
CA PRO A 297 -6.11 -5.22 16.41
C PRO A 297 -5.24 -4.60 17.50
N LEU A 298 -5.48 -3.34 17.82
CA LEU A 298 -4.79 -2.65 18.91
C LEU A 298 -5.50 -2.95 20.24
N PRO A 299 -4.77 -3.12 21.36
CA PRO A 299 -5.38 -3.49 22.65
C PRO A 299 -6.32 -2.41 23.22
N TRP A 300 -6.17 -1.15 22.79
CA TRP A 300 -7.04 -0.02 23.12
C TRP A 300 -8.14 0.23 22.06
N GLY A 301 -8.41 -0.75 21.20
CA GLY A 301 -9.43 -0.67 20.14
C GLY A 301 -8.90 -0.14 18.80
N GLY A 302 -9.61 -0.50 17.74
CA GLY A 302 -9.25 -0.20 16.35
C GLY A 302 -8.31 -1.24 15.71
N SER A 303 -8.13 -1.12 14.39
CA SER A 303 -7.17 -1.95 13.64
C SER A 303 -6.15 -1.05 12.93
N ALA A 304 -4.88 -1.38 13.08
CA ALA A 304 -3.78 -0.72 12.37
C ALA A 304 -3.26 -1.62 11.26
N THR A 305 -3.14 -1.07 10.05
CA THR A 305 -2.45 -1.72 8.93
C THR A 305 -0.98 -1.31 8.96
N PHE A 306 -0.07 -2.28 9.04
CA PHE A 306 1.37 -2.04 9.15
C PHE A 306 2.13 -2.55 7.93
N LEU A 307 2.80 -1.66 7.19
CA LEU A 307 3.68 -2.02 6.07
C LEU A 307 4.83 -1.01 5.92
N SER A 308 5.81 -1.09 6.81
CA SER A 308 7.03 -0.28 6.76
C SER A 308 7.98 -0.67 5.61
N GLN A 309 9.03 0.14 5.38
CA GLN A 309 10.18 -0.20 4.54
C GLN A 309 10.86 -1.49 5.02
N GLY A 310 11.01 -1.65 6.34
CA GLY A 310 11.68 -2.79 6.95
C GLY A 310 10.92 -4.11 6.73
N LEU A 311 9.60 -4.09 6.89
CA LEU A 311 8.77 -5.26 6.58
C LEU A 311 8.77 -5.55 5.08
N ALA A 312 8.60 -4.53 4.23
CA ALA A 312 8.63 -4.71 2.77
C ALA A 312 9.97 -5.31 2.26
N LEU A 313 11.11 -4.89 2.83
CA LEU A 313 12.43 -5.46 2.54
C LEU A 313 12.53 -6.94 2.97
N ASN A 314 12.01 -7.27 4.15
CA ASN A 314 11.98 -8.65 4.64
C ASN A 314 11.13 -9.57 3.76
N LEU A 315 10.00 -9.08 3.23
CA LEU A 315 9.16 -9.83 2.29
C LEU A 315 9.81 -10.01 0.92
N ASP A 316 10.49 -8.98 0.39
CA ASP A 316 11.26 -9.09 -0.86
C ASP A 316 12.43 -10.09 -0.74
N LEU A 317 13.12 -10.09 0.41
CA LEU A 317 14.15 -11.08 0.74
C LEU A 317 13.57 -12.50 0.87
N LEU A 318 12.44 -12.64 1.57
CA LEU A 318 11.80 -13.94 1.84
C LEU A 318 11.24 -14.59 0.57
N PHE A 319 10.58 -13.82 -0.30
CA PHE A 319 9.88 -14.37 -1.46
C PHE A 319 10.74 -14.39 -2.72
N PHE A 320 11.57 -13.37 -2.97
CA PHE A 320 12.13 -13.13 -4.32
C PHE A 320 13.66 -13.06 -4.41
N ARG A 321 14.34 -12.38 -3.48
CA ARG A 321 15.76 -11.98 -3.66
C ARG A 321 16.75 -12.56 -2.65
N GLY A 322 16.29 -13.27 -1.62
CA GLY A 322 17.17 -13.87 -0.61
C GLY A 322 17.81 -15.19 -1.06
N PRO A 323 18.86 -15.64 -0.37
CA PRO A 323 19.51 -16.92 -0.66
C PRO A 323 18.62 -18.14 -0.41
N ILE A 324 17.53 -17.96 0.35
CA ILE A 324 16.51 -18.99 0.65
C ILE A 324 15.12 -18.51 0.16
N SER A 325 15.09 -17.70 -0.90
CA SER A 325 13.84 -17.23 -1.50
C SER A 325 13.09 -18.36 -2.22
N LEU A 326 11.81 -18.11 -2.54
CA LEU A 326 10.97 -19.05 -3.28
C LEU A 326 11.44 -19.17 -4.74
N PHE A 327 11.76 -18.04 -5.37
CA PHE A 327 12.29 -17.99 -6.73
C PHE A 327 13.78 -18.38 -6.77
N ARG A 328 14.17 -19.14 -7.80
CA ARG A 328 15.59 -19.43 -8.10
C ARG A 328 15.96 -18.82 -9.45
N GLY A 329 17.19 -18.35 -9.57
CA GLY A 329 17.70 -17.82 -10.84
C GLY A 329 16.96 -16.56 -11.34
N SER A 330 16.31 -15.78 -10.47
CA SER A 330 15.53 -14.56 -10.82
C SER A 330 14.22 -14.74 -11.60
N TRP A 331 14.08 -15.74 -12.46
CA TRP A 331 12.92 -15.83 -13.38
C TRP A 331 12.03 -17.08 -13.23
N ALA A 332 12.44 -18.08 -12.42
CA ALA A 332 11.73 -19.34 -12.29
C ALA A 332 11.36 -19.68 -10.83
N LEU A 333 10.15 -20.18 -10.64
CA LEU A 333 9.69 -20.81 -9.40
C LEU A 333 10.00 -22.32 -9.50
N PRO A 334 10.73 -22.93 -8.56
CA PRO A 334 11.09 -24.35 -8.65
C PRO A 334 9.87 -25.25 -8.76
N ASN A 335 9.93 -26.25 -9.64
CA ASN A 335 8.81 -27.15 -9.95
C ASN A 335 8.24 -27.89 -8.72
N THR A 336 8.99 -28.00 -7.62
CA THR A 336 8.50 -28.48 -6.33
C THR A 336 7.32 -27.68 -5.79
N TYR A 337 7.28 -26.36 -6.01
CA TYR A 337 6.17 -25.49 -5.59
C TYR A 337 4.94 -25.60 -6.50
N LYS A 338 5.11 -26.10 -7.73
CA LYS A 338 4.02 -26.32 -8.69
C LYS A 338 3.26 -27.64 -8.39
N ARG A 339 3.93 -28.64 -7.80
CA ARG A 339 3.36 -29.95 -7.44
C ARG A 339 2.56 -29.91 -6.12
N ASN A 340 1.52 -30.74 -5.99
CA ASN A 340 0.66 -30.77 -4.79
C ASN A 340 1.32 -31.52 -3.60
N CYS A 341 1.97 -32.65 -3.87
CA CYS A 341 2.41 -33.62 -2.84
C CYS A 341 3.31 -33.02 -1.74
N GLN A 342 4.16 -32.04 -2.10
CA GLN A 342 5.12 -31.43 -1.17
C GLN A 342 4.59 -30.17 -0.45
N ARG A 343 3.32 -29.76 -0.66
CA ARG A 343 2.71 -28.52 -0.11
C ARG A 343 2.96 -28.33 1.39
N ARG A 344 2.69 -29.35 2.21
CA ARG A 344 2.87 -29.28 3.69
C ARG A 344 4.34 -29.17 4.10
N ALA A 345 5.24 -29.84 3.39
CA ALA A 345 6.69 -29.77 3.63
C ALA A 345 7.26 -28.38 3.27
N LEU A 346 6.83 -27.82 2.14
CA LEU A 346 7.21 -26.48 1.69
C LEU A 346 6.68 -25.38 2.64
N ALA A 347 5.43 -25.50 3.11
CA ALA A 347 4.90 -24.60 4.13
C ALA A 347 5.67 -24.70 5.45
N THR A 348 6.07 -25.90 5.86
CA THR A 348 6.90 -26.10 7.06
C THR A 348 8.30 -25.51 6.90
N ARG A 349 8.91 -25.62 5.71
CA ARG A 349 10.16 -24.94 5.38
C ARG A 349 10.02 -23.42 5.46
N LEU A 350 8.96 -22.85 4.86
CA LEU A 350 8.70 -21.42 4.91
C LEU A 350 8.48 -20.92 6.35
N ARG A 351 7.78 -21.69 7.20
CA ARG A 351 7.63 -21.41 8.65
C ARG A 351 8.96 -21.36 9.39
N ARG A 352 9.91 -22.25 9.06
CA ARG A 352 11.27 -22.24 9.63
C ARG A 352 12.08 -21.04 9.15
N THR A 353 12.05 -20.72 7.85
CA THR A 353 12.71 -19.53 7.29
C THR A 353 12.16 -18.23 7.90
N LEU A 354 10.84 -18.12 8.06
CA LEU A 354 10.18 -16.98 8.73
C LEU A 354 10.62 -16.82 10.20
N LEU A 355 10.72 -17.93 10.94
CA LEU A 355 11.23 -17.90 12.32
C LEU A 355 12.68 -17.43 12.38
N LEU A 356 13.57 -17.99 11.55
CA LEU A 356 14.99 -17.59 11.48
C LEU A 356 15.14 -16.12 11.08
N LEU A 357 14.36 -15.67 10.09
CA LEU A 357 14.37 -14.27 9.65
C LEU A 357 13.88 -13.34 10.78
N ALA A 358 12.84 -13.71 11.51
CA ALA A 358 12.36 -12.90 12.64
C ALA A 358 13.38 -12.84 13.79
N LEU A 359 14.04 -13.95 14.13
CA LEU A 359 15.10 -13.98 15.13
C LEU A 359 16.31 -13.11 14.72
N ALA A 360 16.70 -13.13 13.44
CA ALA A 360 17.75 -12.26 12.91
C ALA A 360 17.36 -10.77 12.98
N ASN A 361 16.11 -10.40 12.64
CA ASN A 361 15.62 -9.03 12.80
C ASN A 361 15.57 -8.61 14.28
N LEU A 362 15.19 -9.51 15.19
CA LEU A 362 15.15 -9.24 16.62
C LEU A 362 16.56 -9.00 17.20
N ALA A 363 17.56 -9.78 16.79
CA ALA A 363 18.95 -9.58 17.17
C ALA A 363 19.54 -8.27 16.63
N LEU A 364 19.16 -7.86 15.41
CA LEU A 364 19.59 -6.60 14.80
C LEU A 364 18.76 -5.37 15.27
N CYS A 365 17.62 -5.59 15.92
CA CYS A 365 16.69 -4.55 16.35
C CYS A 365 17.35 -3.35 17.06
N PRO A 366 18.18 -3.50 18.11
CA PRO A 366 18.76 -2.34 18.81
C PRO A 366 19.67 -1.49 17.91
N LEU A 367 20.44 -2.13 17.01
CA LEU A 367 21.31 -1.43 16.07
C LEU A 367 20.51 -0.66 15.01
N VAL A 368 19.50 -1.32 14.42
CA VAL A 368 18.66 -0.69 13.39
C VAL A 368 17.79 0.42 14.00
N LEU A 369 17.29 0.24 15.22
CA LEU A 369 16.53 1.27 15.95
C LEU A 369 17.40 2.49 16.28
N ALA A 370 18.64 2.29 16.74
CA ALA A 370 19.60 3.38 16.97
C ALA A 370 19.90 4.13 15.66
N TRP A 371 20.15 3.43 14.56
CA TRP A 371 20.34 4.04 13.24
C TRP A 371 19.11 4.83 12.78
N GLN A 372 17.91 4.26 12.88
CA GLN A 372 16.66 4.94 12.48
C GLN A 372 16.41 6.19 13.33
N GLY A 373 16.66 6.12 14.65
CA GLY A 373 16.53 7.27 15.56
C GLY A 373 17.48 8.41 15.19
N LEU A 374 18.78 8.11 15.00
CA LEU A 374 19.79 9.09 14.59
C LEU A 374 19.46 9.69 13.22
N HIS A 375 19.15 8.85 12.23
CA HIS A 375 18.81 9.29 10.88
C HIS A 375 17.53 10.15 10.86
N ALA A 376 16.50 9.77 11.62
CA ALA A 376 15.28 10.56 11.74
C ALA A 376 15.54 11.90 12.42
N PHE A 377 16.35 11.94 13.49
CA PHE A 377 16.75 13.18 14.15
C PHE A 377 17.47 14.12 13.18
N PHE A 378 18.54 13.68 12.53
CA PHE A 378 19.31 14.52 11.61
C PHE A 378 18.52 14.92 10.34
N SER A 379 17.52 14.14 9.92
CA SER A 379 16.70 14.44 8.73
C SER A 379 15.47 15.32 9.01
N TYR A 380 14.89 15.28 10.22
CA TYR A 380 13.58 15.88 10.51
C TYR A 380 13.55 16.85 11.68
N ALA A 381 14.59 16.94 12.53
CA ALA A 381 14.61 17.91 13.64
C ALA A 381 14.57 19.37 13.16
N GLU A 382 15.22 19.66 12.02
CA GLU A 382 15.18 20.98 11.38
C GLU A 382 13.78 21.31 10.83
N LEU A 383 13.13 20.35 10.16
CA LEU A 383 11.76 20.49 9.66
C LEU A 383 10.76 20.72 10.80
N LEU A 384 10.90 19.99 11.91
CA LEU A 384 10.05 20.16 13.11
C LEU A 384 10.18 21.58 13.71
N ARG A 385 11.38 22.18 13.65
CA ARG A 385 11.61 23.55 14.13
C ARG A 385 11.11 24.62 13.16
N ARG A 386 11.23 24.41 11.85
CA ARG A 386 10.83 25.38 10.81
C ARG A 386 9.34 25.35 10.52
N GLU A 387 8.79 24.17 10.27
CA GLU A 387 7.42 23.97 9.77
C GLU A 387 6.76 22.74 10.44
N PRO A 388 6.29 22.84 11.69
CA PRO A 388 5.62 21.72 12.36
C PRO A 388 4.40 21.21 11.58
N GLY A 389 3.70 22.10 10.86
CA GLY A 389 2.59 21.75 9.95
C GLY A 389 2.97 20.79 8.82
N ALA A 390 4.24 20.75 8.39
CA ALA A 390 4.72 19.83 7.37
C ALA A 390 4.66 18.35 7.80
N LEU A 391 4.58 18.07 9.11
CA LEU A 391 4.34 16.73 9.67
C LEU A 391 2.84 16.37 9.74
N GLY A 392 1.97 17.38 9.81
CA GLY A 392 0.52 17.27 9.69
C GLY A 392 0.01 17.08 8.26
N MET A 393 0.86 17.32 7.24
CA MET A 393 0.55 16.92 5.87
C MET A 393 0.35 15.41 5.74
N ARG A 394 -0.55 14.99 4.86
CA ARG A 394 -0.83 13.58 4.59
C ARG A 394 0.07 13.05 3.45
N ARG A 395 0.23 11.73 3.36
CA ARG A 395 0.98 11.07 2.28
C ARG A 395 0.39 9.69 1.97
N TRP A 396 0.56 9.23 0.74
CA TRP A 396 0.15 7.86 0.36
C TRP A 396 0.92 6.81 1.17
N SER A 397 0.19 5.98 1.91
CA SER A 397 0.76 4.87 2.67
C SER A 397 1.48 3.88 1.74
N ARG A 398 2.37 3.06 2.29
CA ARG A 398 3.07 2.05 1.47
C ARG A 398 2.10 0.98 0.96
N LEU A 399 1.11 0.63 1.78
CA LEU A 399 0.04 -0.28 1.39
C LEU A 399 -0.85 0.32 0.28
N ALA A 400 -1.24 1.59 0.38
CA ALA A 400 -2.01 2.25 -0.68
C ALA A 400 -1.31 2.17 -2.04
N ARG A 401 0.03 2.30 -2.06
CA ARG A 401 0.85 2.15 -3.28
C ARG A 401 0.89 0.72 -3.85
N LEU A 402 0.40 -0.30 -3.15
CA LEU A 402 0.17 -1.66 -3.69
C LEU A 402 -1.31 -1.89 -4.03
N GLN A 403 -2.22 -1.44 -3.18
CA GLN A 403 -3.67 -1.57 -3.39
C GLN A 403 -4.14 -0.78 -4.62
N LEU A 404 -3.75 0.50 -4.73
CA LEU A 404 -4.15 1.38 -5.83
C LEU A 404 -3.38 1.12 -7.14
N ARG A 405 -2.32 0.30 -7.10
CA ARG A 405 -1.47 0.02 -8.27
C ARG A 405 -2.10 -1.04 -9.17
N HIS A 406 -2.14 -0.78 -10.47
CA HIS A 406 -2.62 -1.72 -11.49
C HIS A 406 -1.58 -2.81 -11.75
N PHE A 407 -1.99 -3.93 -12.32
CA PHE A 407 -1.03 -4.90 -12.86
C PHE A 407 -0.27 -4.28 -14.04
N ASN A 408 1.02 -4.57 -14.14
CA ASN A 408 1.92 -4.03 -15.17
C ASN A 408 2.08 -2.49 -15.19
N GLU A 409 1.68 -1.78 -14.13
CA GLU A 409 1.91 -0.33 -13.98
C GLU A 409 3.34 -0.04 -13.50
N LEU A 410 4.10 0.76 -14.26
CA LEU A 410 5.48 1.11 -13.92
C LEU A 410 5.52 2.12 -12.74
N PRO A 411 6.59 2.10 -11.91
CA PRO A 411 6.71 2.96 -10.74
C PRO A 411 6.54 4.46 -10.98
N HIS A 412 6.93 4.97 -12.15
CA HIS A 412 6.81 6.41 -12.45
C HIS A 412 5.38 6.82 -12.83
N GLU A 413 4.69 6.00 -13.61
CA GLU A 413 3.29 6.18 -13.98
C GLU A 413 2.39 6.19 -12.72
N LEU A 414 2.61 5.25 -11.80
CA LEU A 414 1.93 5.22 -10.50
C LEU A 414 2.15 6.51 -9.72
N ARG A 415 3.39 7.02 -9.68
CA ARG A 415 3.70 8.28 -8.98
C ARG A 415 2.98 9.46 -9.62
N ALA A 416 3.00 9.59 -10.94
CA ALA A 416 2.32 10.67 -11.67
C ALA A 416 0.79 10.63 -11.46
N ARG A 417 0.20 9.44 -11.44
CA ARG A 417 -1.23 9.24 -11.17
C ARG A 417 -1.60 9.56 -9.72
N LEU A 418 -0.83 9.07 -8.74
CA LEU A 418 -1.03 9.37 -7.31
C LEU A 418 -0.71 10.83 -6.95
N ALA A 419 0.16 11.52 -7.70
CA ALA A 419 0.40 12.95 -7.55
C ALA A 419 -0.84 13.77 -7.97
N ARG A 420 -1.43 13.47 -9.14
CA ARG A 420 -2.68 14.10 -9.59
C ARG A 420 -3.86 13.81 -8.64
N ALA A 421 -3.96 12.57 -8.13
CA ALA A 421 -4.93 12.20 -7.12
C ALA A 421 -4.75 12.91 -5.76
N TYR A 422 -3.55 13.37 -5.41
CA TYR A 422 -3.24 13.85 -4.05
C TYR A 422 -4.06 15.09 -3.63
N ARG A 423 -4.21 16.07 -4.51
CA ARG A 423 -4.91 17.33 -4.20
C ARG A 423 -6.41 17.15 -3.93
N PRO A 424 -7.21 16.45 -4.77
CA PRO A 424 -8.61 16.16 -4.44
C PRO A 424 -8.72 15.23 -3.22
N ALA A 425 -7.85 14.22 -3.09
CA ALA A 425 -7.82 13.30 -1.94
C ALA A 425 -7.60 14.02 -0.60
N ALA A 426 -6.63 14.93 -0.53
CA ALA A 426 -6.34 15.70 0.67
C ALA A 426 -7.49 16.64 1.05
N ARG A 427 -8.09 17.33 0.06
CA ARG A 427 -9.27 18.19 0.28
C ARG A 427 -10.49 17.41 0.74
N TYR A 428 -10.76 16.24 0.16
CA TYR A 428 -11.82 15.34 0.65
C TYR A 428 -11.62 15.02 2.14
N LEU A 429 -10.40 14.66 2.55
CA LEU A 429 -10.09 14.34 3.95
C LEU A 429 -10.06 15.55 4.90
N GLN A 430 -10.07 16.78 4.39
CA GLN A 430 -10.27 18.00 5.19
C GLN A 430 -11.76 18.29 5.37
N VAL A 431 -12.56 18.21 4.30
CA VAL A 431 -14.01 18.50 4.31
C VAL A 431 -14.82 17.39 4.99
N ALA A 432 -14.49 16.12 4.74
CA ALA A 432 -15.18 14.95 5.30
C ALA A 432 -14.64 14.51 6.68
N ALA A 433 -13.78 15.32 7.31
CA ALA A 433 -13.26 15.01 8.63
C ALA A 433 -14.40 15.02 9.68
N PRO A 434 -14.48 14.02 10.58
CA PRO A 434 -15.44 14.07 11.67
C PRO A 434 -15.14 15.28 12.56
N PRO A 435 -16.17 16.06 12.98
CA PRO A 435 -15.95 17.25 13.78
C PRO A 435 -15.27 16.90 15.10
N ALA A 436 -14.11 17.51 15.36
CA ALA A 436 -13.33 17.34 16.58
C ALA A 436 -13.36 18.64 17.42
N PRO A 437 -14.53 19.05 17.96
CA PRO A 437 -14.70 20.35 18.59
C PRO A 437 -13.79 20.54 19.80
N LEU A 438 -13.52 19.48 20.57
CA LEU A 438 -12.60 19.50 21.71
C LEU A 438 -11.16 19.84 21.29
N LEU A 439 -10.67 19.28 20.18
CA LEU A 439 -9.32 19.57 19.70
C LEU A 439 -9.21 21.01 19.18
N ALA A 440 -10.20 21.48 18.43
CA ALA A 440 -10.26 22.86 17.95
C ALA A 440 -10.39 23.88 19.11
N LEU A 441 -11.16 23.56 20.14
CA LEU A 441 -11.32 24.37 21.35
C LEU A 441 -9.99 24.48 22.13
N LEU A 442 -9.35 23.34 22.41
CA LEU A 442 -8.04 23.30 23.05
C LEU A 442 -6.99 24.07 22.24
N ALA A 443 -6.94 23.87 20.92
CA ALA A 443 -6.03 24.58 20.03
C ALA A 443 -6.24 26.10 20.06
N ARG A 444 -7.49 26.59 19.99
CA ARG A 444 -7.82 28.02 20.08
C ARG A 444 -7.36 28.63 21.42
N HIS A 445 -7.64 27.97 22.56
CA HIS A 445 -7.23 28.47 23.87
C HIS A 445 -5.71 28.38 24.10
N THR A 446 -5.06 27.26 23.75
CA THR A 446 -3.59 27.13 23.82
C THR A 446 -2.90 28.18 22.96
N GLY A 447 -3.40 28.43 21.74
CA GLY A 447 -2.91 29.50 20.87
C GLY A 447 -3.08 30.89 21.48
N PHE A 448 -4.21 31.17 22.13
CA PHE A 448 -4.43 32.44 22.83
C PHE A 448 -3.45 32.64 24.00
N PHE A 449 -3.35 31.68 24.92
CA PHE A 449 -2.46 31.80 26.09
C PHE A 449 -0.98 31.85 25.69
N ALA A 450 -0.55 31.00 24.77
CA ALA A 450 0.84 31.01 24.28
C ALA A 450 1.16 32.32 23.53
N GLY A 451 0.22 32.81 22.71
CA GLY A 451 0.37 34.06 21.97
C GLY A 451 0.41 35.30 22.87
N ALA A 452 -0.42 35.35 23.92
CA ALA A 452 -0.44 36.46 24.86
C ALA A 452 0.87 36.57 25.67
N LEU A 453 1.35 35.44 26.22
CA LEU A 453 2.63 35.39 26.93
C LEU A 453 3.81 35.73 26.01
N LEU A 454 3.82 35.20 24.78
CA LEU A 454 4.84 35.50 23.78
C LEU A 454 4.84 36.98 23.39
N ALA A 455 3.66 37.60 23.20
CA ALA A 455 3.55 39.01 22.85
C ALA A 455 4.12 39.92 23.95
N VAL A 456 3.82 39.64 25.22
CA VAL A 456 4.38 40.39 26.37
C VAL A 456 5.90 40.25 26.42
N LEU A 457 6.43 39.02 26.28
CA LEU A 457 7.88 38.81 26.26
C LEU A 457 8.54 39.52 25.07
N LEU A 458 7.95 39.48 23.88
CA LEU A 458 8.48 40.18 22.70
C LEU A 458 8.50 41.70 22.88
N VAL A 459 7.46 42.29 23.46
CA VAL A 459 7.44 43.73 23.78
C VAL A 459 8.52 44.09 24.80
N LEU A 460 8.71 43.27 25.83
CA LEU A 460 9.78 43.48 26.82
C LEU A 460 11.17 43.39 26.18
N THR A 461 11.41 42.42 25.29
CA THR A 461 12.71 42.30 24.59
C THR A 461 12.98 43.42 23.58
N VAL A 462 11.93 44.03 23.00
CA VAL A 462 12.06 45.21 22.11
C VAL A 462 12.23 46.51 22.91
N TYR A 463 11.69 46.57 24.13
CA TYR A 463 11.92 47.68 25.05
C TYR A 463 13.34 47.67 25.63
N ASP A 464 13.82 46.47 26.02
CA ASP A 464 15.15 46.26 26.56
C ASP A 464 15.70 44.87 26.15
N GLU A 465 16.77 44.88 25.37
CA GLU A 465 17.42 43.66 24.86
C GLU A 465 18.06 42.83 25.99
N ASP A 466 18.38 43.42 27.15
CA ASP A 466 18.94 42.70 28.31
C ASP A 466 17.94 41.68 28.88
N VAL A 467 16.64 41.81 28.57
CA VAL A 467 15.60 40.81 28.89
C VAL A 467 15.90 39.44 28.25
N LEU A 468 16.58 39.40 27.10
CA LEU A 468 17.01 38.14 26.46
C LEU A 468 18.12 37.41 27.24
N ALA A 469 18.89 38.13 28.06
CA ALA A 469 19.96 37.55 28.89
C ALA A 469 19.42 36.92 30.19
N VAL A 470 18.16 37.21 30.56
CA VAL A 470 17.52 36.66 31.76
C VAL A 470 17.29 35.14 31.60
N GLY A 471 17.57 34.41 32.67
CA GLY A 471 17.43 32.95 32.73
C GLY A 471 16.10 32.46 32.18
N HIS A 472 16.17 31.47 31.28
CA HIS A 472 15.04 30.82 30.61
C HIS A 472 14.14 31.68 29.70
N VAL A 473 14.37 32.99 29.54
CA VAL A 473 13.53 33.84 28.66
C VAL A 473 13.61 33.38 27.21
N LEU A 474 14.81 33.19 26.65
CA LEU A 474 14.97 32.68 25.28
C LEU A 474 14.35 31.28 25.08
N THR A 475 14.43 30.40 26.09
CA THR A 475 13.79 29.07 26.03
C THR A 475 12.26 29.12 26.16
N THR A 476 11.71 30.09 26.89
CA THR A 476 10.24 30.29 26.95
C THR A 476 9.71 30.97 25.70
N VAL A 477 10.38 31.98 25.15
CA VAL A 477 10.04 32.59 23.84
C VAL A 477 10.00 31.54 22.73
N THR A 478 11.04 30.71 22.63
CA THR A 478 11.08 29.62 21.63
C THR A 478 10.03 28.54 21.89
N GLY A 479 9.84 28.11 23.14
CA GLY A 479 8.81 27.12 23.52
C GLY A 479 7.37 27.61 23.26
N LEU A 480 7.06 28.86 23.61
CA LEU A 480 5.76 29.49 23.34
C LEU A 480 5.52 29.69 21.85
N GLY A 481 6.55 30.04 21.07
CA GLY A 481 6.48 30.12 19.60
C GLY A 481 6.18 28.76 18.94
N VAL A 482 6.81 27.68 19.42
CA VAL A 482 6.49 26.31 18.97
C VAL A 482 5.07 25.91 19.40
N ALA A 483 4.67 26.18 20.63
CA ALA A 483 3.31 25.89 21.10
C ALA A 483 2.23 26.64 20.28
N LEU A 484 2.45 27.92 19.97
CA LEU A 484 1.56 28.75 19.16
C LEU A 484 1.45 28.25 17.71
N THR A 485 2.57 27.91 17.09
CA THR A 485 2.58 27.40 15.70
C THR A 485 1.91 26.02 15.60
N VAL A 486 2.18 25.11 16.54
CA VAL A 486 1.49 23.81 16.64
C VAL A 486 0.00 23.99 16.91
N ALA A 487 -0.40 24.89 17.81
CA ALA A 487 -1.81 25.17 18.10
C ALA A 487 -2.54 25.67 16.85
N ARG A 488 -1.95 26.57 16.07
CA ARG A 488 -2.54 27.05 14.81
C ARG A 488 -2.71 25.94 13.76
N CYS A 489 -1.86 24.91 13.74
CA CYS A 489 -2.02 23.77 12.82
C CYS A 489 -3.29 22.92 13.08
N PHE A 490 -3.94 23.05 14.24
CA PHE A 490 -5.17 22.34 14.60
C PHE A 490 -6.45 23.19 14.48
N ILE A 491 -6.33 24.46 14.10
CA ILE A 491 -7.49 25.33 13.86
C ILE A 491 -7.91 25.15 12.39
N PRO A 492 -9.14 24.66 12.10
CA PRO A 492 -9.60 24.48 10.73
C PRO A 492 -9.85 25.83 10.02
N GLU A 493 -9.51 25.91 8.74
CA GLU A 493 -9.79 27.06 7.88
C GLU A 493 -11.27 27.06 7.44
N GLU A 494 -11.95 28.19 7.63
CA GLU A 494 -13.40 28.31 7.38
C GLU A 494 -13.75 28.43 5.88
N GLU A 495 -12.78 28.73 5.01
CA GLU A 495 -12.97 28.93 3.56
C GLU A 495 -13.22 27.64 2.75
N LEU A 496 -13.03 26.45 3.34
CA LEU A 496 -13.05 25.18 2.59
C LEU A 496 -14.46 24.61 2.33
N LEU A 497 -15.51 25.27 2.81
CA LEU A 497 -16.90 24.76 2.87
C LEU A 497 -17.69 24.75 1.54
N GLY A 498 -17.10 25.22 0.43
CA GLY A 498 -17.84 25.45 -0.83
C GLY A 498 -18.12 24.23 -1.74
N ARG A 499 -17.61 23.02 -1.44
CA ARG A 499 -17.80 21.83 -2.31
C ARG A 499 -18.28 20.60 -1.53
N SER A 500 -19.19 19.83 -2.13
CA SER A 500 -19.70 18.59 -1.53
C SER A 500 -18.60 17.53 -1.41
N PRO A 501 -18.52 16.76 -0.30
CA PRO A 501 -17.50 15.73 -0.12
C PRO A 501 -17.61 14.63 -1.18
N LYS A 502 -18.82 14.32 -1.66
CA LYS A 502 -19.05 13.33 -2.73
C LYS A 502 -18.37 13.73 -4.04
N SER A 503 -18.45 15.00 -4.45
CA SER A 503 -17.76 15.49 -5.65
C SER A 503 -16.23 15.41 -5.53
N LEU A 504 -15.67 15.72 -4.35
CA LEU A 504 -14.23 15.62 -4.09
C LEU A 504 -13.74 14.17 -4.06
N LEU A 505 -14.55 13.25 -3.53
CA LEU A 505 -14.26 11.82 -3.55
C LEU A 505 -14.25 11.27 -4.97
N GLN A 506 -15.26 11.58 -5.78
CA GLN A 506 -15.34 11.10 -7.17
C GLN A 506 -14.25 11.73 -8.05
N ALA A 507 -13.86 13.00 -7.81
CA ALA A 507 -12.67 13.60 -8.44
C ALA A 507 -11.35 12.96 -7.98
N ALA A 508 -11.25 12.45 -6.75
CA ALA A 508 -10.10 11.66 -6.31
C ALA A 508 -10.12 10.25 -6.96
N LEU A 509 -11.29 9.61 -7.02
CA LEU A 509 -11.53 8.31 -7.65
C LEU A 509 -11.14 8.31 -9.14
N ALA A 510 -11.44 9.40 -9.85
CA ALA A 510 -11.05 9.63 -11.24
C ALA A 510 -9.55 9.37 -11.49
N HIS A 511 -8.68 9.72 -10.54
CA HIS A 511 -7.24 9.48 -10.64
C HIS A 511 -6.77 8.23 -9.88
N MET A 512 -7.43 7.86 -8.79
CA MET A 512 -7.09 6.65 -8.00
C MET A 512 -7.47 5.35 -8.70
N HIS A 513 -8.53 5.37 -9.52
CA HIS A 513 -9.24 4.27 -10.19
C HIS A 513 -9.84 3.20 -9.26
N TYR A 514 -9.23 2.98 -8.09
CA TYR A 514 -9.69 2.03 -7.08
C TYR A 514 -9.99 2.75 -5.76
N LEU A 515 -11.06 2.31 -5.11
CA LEU A 515 -11.33 2.57 -3.70
C LEU A 515 -11.71 1.22 -3.08
N PRO A 516 -10.79 0.55 -2.37
CA PRO A 516 -11.02 -0.82 -1.89
C PRO A 516 -12.30 -0.92 -1.05
N GLU A 517 -13.18 -1.83 -1.42
CA GLU A 517 -14.46 -1.99 -0.72
C GLU A 517 -14.29 -2.76 0.60
N GLU A 518 -15.24 -2.56 1.51
CA GLU A 518 -15.36 -3.40 2.71
C GLU A 518 -16.83 -3.80 2.85
N PRO A 519 -17.11 -5.03 3.29
CA PRO A 519 -18.47 -5.50 3.48
C PRO A 519 -19.17 -4.70 4.58
N GLY A 520 -20.18 -3.92 4.20
CA GLY A 520 -21.00 -3.13 5.11
C GLY A 520 -21.74 -1.99 4.39
N PRO A 521 -22.69 -1.31 5.05
CA PRO A 521 -23.37 -0.15 4.49
C PRO A 521 -22.37 0.98 4.20
N ILE A 522 -22.55 1.65 3.06
CA ILE A 522 -21.72 2.78 2.63
C ILE A 522 -22.07 4.01 3.48
N SER A 523 -21.44 4.14 4.63
CA SER A 523 -21.46 5.35 5.46
C SER A 523 -20.30 6.27 5.08
N GLU A 524 -20.55 7.58 5.06
CA GLU A 524 -19.53 8.60 4.83
C GLU A 524 -18.37 8.50 5.84
N THR A 525 -18.65 8.06 7.08
CA THR A 525 -17.63 7.80 8.10
C THR A 525 -16.71 6.63 7.75
N ASN A 526 -17.24 5.55 7.19
CA ASN A 526 -16.45 4.41 6.74
C ASN A 526 -15.53 4.83 5.57
N THR A 527 -16.09 5.55 4.60
CA THR A 527 -15.34 6.08 3.45
C THR A 527 -14.23 7.06 3.88
N TYR A 528 -14.48 7.93 4.86
CA TYR A 528 -13.46 8.77 5.48
C TYR A 528 -12.35 7.92 6.11
N HIS A 529 -12.69 6.90 6.92
CA HIS A 529 -11.70 6.04 7.58
C HIS A 529 -10.84 5.29 6.57
N LYS A 530 -11.42 4.64 5.56
CA LYS A 530 -10.71 3.99 4.45
C LYS A 530 -9.75 4.95 3.75
N MET A 531 -10.24 6.11 3.37
CA MET A 531 -9.45 7.11 2.67
C MET A 531 -8.31 7.67 3.56
N SER A 532 -8.53 7.75 4.87
CA SER A 532 -7.50 8.13 5.85
C SER A 532 -6.40 7.08 6.04
N GLN A 533 -6.69 5.78 5.84
CA GLN A 533 -5.69 4.70 5.82
C GLN A 533 -4.87 4.71 4.51
N LEU A 534 -5.51 5.08 3.39
CA LEU A 534 -4.80 5.26 2.12
C LEU A 534 -3.86 6.48 2.16
N LEU A 535 -4.34 7.59 2.72
CA LEU A 535 -3.62 8.86 2.83
C LEU A 535 -3.33 9.23 4.30
N GLN A 536 -2.42 8.47 4.90
CA GLN A 536 -1.99 8.62 6.30
C GLN A 536 -1.16 9.88 6.55
N TYR A 537 -1.17 10.40 7.77
CA TYR A 537 -0.33 11.54 8.16
C TYR A 537 1.17 11.24 8.01
N LYS A 538 1.96 12.24 7.64
CA LYS A 538 3.43 12.12 7.53
C LYS A 538 4.03 11.74 8.88
N ALA A 539 3.58 12.34 9.98
CA ALA A 539 3.95 11.96 11.35
C ALA A 539 3.70 10.47 11.65
N VAL A 540 2.49 9.95 11.36
CA VAL A 540 2.14 8.54 11.55
C VAL A 540 3.07 7.63 10.74
N SER A 541 3.36 7.99 9.50
CA SER A 541 4.26 7.19 8.66
C SER A 541 5.74 7.28 9.06
N LEU A 542 6.17 8.35 9.73
CA LEU A 542 7.51 8.42 10.33
C LEU A 542 7.60 7.55 11.58
N LEU A 543 6.55 7.55 12.41
CA LEU A 543 6.44 6.65 13.56
C LEU A 543 6.41 5.17 13.13
N GLU A 544 5.69 4.84 12.05
CA GLU A 544 5.66 3.50 11.44
C GLU A 544 7.07 3.02 11.01
N GLU A 545 7.86 3.88 10.38
CA GLU A 545 9.22 3.55 9.95
C GLU A 545 10.22 3.52 11.13
N LEU A 546 10.03 4.37 12.15
CA LEU A 546 10.87 4.38 13.37
C LEU A 546 10.61 3.15 14.26
N LEU A 547 9.35 2.74 14.44
CA LEU A 547 8.97 1.53 15.16
C LEU A 547 9.17 0.25 14.33
N SER A 548 9.49 0.38 13.04
CA SER A 548 9.70 -0.76 12.13
C SER A 548 10.63 -1.85 12.67
N PRO A 549 11.79 -1.55 13.30
CA PRO A 549 12.71 -2.60 13.78
C PRO A 549 12.09 -3.48 14.87
N VAL A 550 11.14 -2.93 15.65
CA VAL A 550 10.42 -3.65 16.70
C VAL A 550 9.20 -4.38 16.14
N LEU A 551 8.41 -3.71 15.30
CA LEU A 551 7.15 -4.26 14.77
C LEU A 551 7.36 -5.33 13.68
N THR A 552 8.44 -5.25 12.90
CA THR A 552 8.74 -6.22 11.83
C THR A 552 8.92 -7.66 12.33
N PRO A 553 9.80 -7.98 13.31
CA PRO A 553 9.94 -9.34 13.81
C PRO A 553 8.64 -9.87 14.45
N LEU A 554 7.88 -9.01 15.13
CA LEU A 554 6.57 -9.37 15.69
C LEU A 554 5.57 -9.76 14.58
N ALA A 555 5.47 -8.96 13.52
CA ALA A 555 4.63 -9.28 12.36
C ALA A 555 5.05 -10.60 11.69
N LEU A 556 6.35 -10.83 11.51
CA LEU A 556 6.88 -12.08 10.93
C LEU A 556 6.52 -13.32 11.78
N LEU A 557 6.61 -13.21 13.12
CA LEU A 557 6.29 -14.30 14.05
C LEU A 557 4.80 -14.58 14.19
N PHE A 558 3.98 -13.54 14.36
CA PHE A 558 2.57 -13.70 14.75
C PHE A 558 1.59 -13.62 13.58
N TRP A 559 1.94 -12.98 12.45
CA TRP A 559 1.07 -12.88 11.28
C TRP A 559 1.53 -13.78 10.11
N PHE A 560 2.77 -13.64 9.67
CA PHE A 560 3.25 -14.35 8.47
C PHE A 560 3.48 -15.84 8.70
N ARG A 561 4.05 -16.23 9.85
CA ARG A 561 4.37 -17.63 10.15
C ARG A 561 3.13 -18.55 10.24
N PRO A 562 2.00 -18.17 10.89
CA PRO A 562 0.77 -18.97 10.82
C PRO A 562 0.28 -19.17 9.38
N ARG A 563 0.20 -18.07 8.60
CA ARG A 563 -0.33 -18.01 7.22
C ARG A 563 0.61 -18.57 6.14
N ALA A 564 1.74 -19.17 6.51
CA ALA A 564 2.73 -19.73 5.58
C ALA A 564 2.14 -20.71 4.53
N LEU A 565 1.09 -21.47 4.88
CA LEU A 565 0.42 -22.37 3.93
C LEU A 565 -0.29 -21.58 2.81
N GLU A 566 -1.02 -20.52 3.15
CA GLU A 566 -1.71 -19.65 2.20
C GLU A 566 -0.75 -19.00 1.20
N PHE A 567 0.46 -18.62 1.65
CA PHE A 567 1.49 -18.10 0.75
C PHE A 567 1.99 -19.15 -0.25
N ILE A 568 2.22 -20.39 0.19
CA ILE A 568 2.61 -21.49 -0.73
C ILE A 568 1.49 -21.76 -1.73
N ASP A 569 0.24 -21.79 -1.28
CA ASP A 569 -0.93 -22.00 -2.14
C ASP A 569 -1.10 -20.85 -3.14
N PHE A 570 -0.90 -19.61 -2.71
CA PHE A 570 -0.93 -18.46 -3.59
C PHE A 570 0.12 -18.57 -4.71
N PHE A 571 1.38 -18.85 -4.38
CA PHE A 571 2.44 -18.98 -5.39
C PHE A 571 2.23 -20.19 -6.31
N ARG A 572 1.56 -21.25 -5.85
CA ARG A 572 1.19 -22.40 -6.69
C ARG A 572 0.08 -22.07 -7.69
N HIS A 573 -1.04 -21.52 -7.24
CA HIS A 573 -2.23 -21.33 -8.11
C HIS A 573 -2.12 -20.09 -9.01
N PHE A 574 -1.37 -19.06 -8.60
CA PHE A 574 -1.27 -17.77 -9.30
C PHE A 574 0.09 -17.53 -9.97
N THR A 575 0.80 -18.60 -10.34
CA THR A 575 2.00 -18.56 -11.19
C THR A 575 1.72 -19.28 -12.50
N VAL A 576 2.04 -18.64 -13.62
CA VAL A 576 1.90 -19.20 -14.98
C VAL A 576 3.23 -19.03 -15.69
N ASP A 577 3.70 -20.08 -16.35
CA ASP A 577 4.89 -20.02 -17.20
C ASP A 577 4.51 -19.42 -18.55
N VAL A 578 5.20 -18.35 -18.93
CA VAL A 578 4.97 -17.60 -20.17
C VAL A 578 6.16 -17.82 -21.11
N ALA A 579 5.90 -18.44 -22.26
CA ALA A 579 6.94 -18.78 -23.24
C ALA A 579 7.84 -17.59 -23.57
N GLY A 580 9.16 -17.74 -23.38
CA GLY A 580 10.14 -16.66 -23.60
C GLY A 580 10.22 -15.59 -22.50
N VAL A 581 9.50 -15.73 -21.38
CA VAL A 581 9.60 -14.86 -20.18
C VAL A 581 9.81 -15.66 -18.89
N GLY A 582 9.23 -16.86 -18.74
CA GLY A 582 9.29 -17.68 -17.53
C GLY A 582 8.08 -17.46 -16.61
N ASP A 583 8.25 -17.74 -15.31
CA ASP A 583 7.15 -17.74 -14.33
C ASP A 583 6.68 -16.32 -13.94
N VAL A 584 5.45 -15.98 -14.33
CA VAL A 584 4.81 -14.68 -14.10
C VAL A 584 3.54 -14.85 -13.25
N CYS A 585 3.19 -13.82 -12.47
CA CYS A 585 1.93 -13.79 -11.72
C CYS A 585 0.73 -13.83 -12.68
N SER A 586 -0.20 -14.76 -12.48
CA SER A 586 -1.31 -15.01 -13.40
C SER A 586 -2.23 -13.79 -13.61
N PHE A 587 -2.47 -13.00 -12.55
CA PHE A 587 -3.21 -11.75 -12.62
C PHE A 587 -2.56 -10.70 -13.55
N ALA A 588 -1.23 -10.75 -13.70
CA ALA A 588 -0.50 -9.85 -14.59
C ALA A 588 -0.61 -10.21 -16.08
N LEU A 589 -1.28 -11.32 -16.42
CA LEU A 589 -1.72 -11.59 -17.80
C LEU A 589 -2.95 -10.75 -18.17
N MET A 590 -3.65 -10.17 -17.18
CA MET A 590 -4.86 -9.37 -17.38
C MET A 590 -5.95 -10.15 -18.15
N ASP A 591 -6.05 -11.45 -17.84
CA ASP A 591 -7.01 -12.38 -18.41
C ASP A 591 -8.36 -12.30 -17.67
N VAL A 592 -9.30 -11.62 -18.32
CA VAL A 592 -10.67 -11.42 -17.84
C VAL A 592 -11.42 -12.75 -17.66
N LYS A 593 -11.11 -13.76 -18.48
CA LYS A 593 -11.79 -15.06 -18.42
C LYS A 593 -11.48 -15.78 -17.10
N ARG A 594 -10.20 -15.82 -16.72
CA ARG A 594 -9.69 -16.57 -15.56
C ARG A 594 -9.68 -15.78 -14.25
N HIS A 595 -9.55 -14.45 -14.32
CA HIS A 595 -9.39 -13.59 -13.14
C HIS A 595 -10.33 -12.39 -13.11
N GLY A 596 -11.31 -12.32 -14.00
CA GLY A 596 -12.31 -11.25 -14.00
C GLY A 596 -13.29 -11.33 -12.83
N HIS A 597 -13.86 -10.19 -12.45
CA HIS A 597 -14.83 -10.09 -11.38
C HIS A 597 -16.26 -10.02 -11.95
N PRO A 598 -17.19 -10.91 -11.54
CA PRO A 598 -18.51 -11.01 -12.18
C PRO A 598 -19.36 -9.74 -12.07
N GLN A 599 -19.20 -8.94 -11.02
CA GLN A 599 -19.89 -7.65 -10.84
C GLN A 599 -19.28 -6.47 -11.65
N TRP A 600 -18.24 -6.72 -12.44
CA TRP A 600 -17.58 -5.72 -13.32
C TRP A 600 -17.68 -6.13 -14.81
N LEU A 601 -18.37 -7.24 -15.09
CA LEU A 601 -18.46 -7.89 -16.39
C LEU A 601 -19.91 -8.16 -16.75
N SER A 602 -20.19 -8.38 -18.04
CA SER A 602 -21.49 -8.91 -18.45
C SER A 602 -21.57 -10.41 -18.14
N ALA A 603 -22.79 -10.92 -17.94
CA ALA A 603 -23.01 -12.32 -17.58
C ALA A 603 -22.34 -13.29 -18.57
N GLY A 604 -21.69 -14.34 -18.05
CA GLY A 604 -21.03 -15.38 -18.84
C GLY A 604 -19.62 -15.07 -19.35
N GLN A 605 -19.02 -13.92 -18.98
CA GLN A 605 -17.67 -13.52 -19.45
C GLN A 605 -16.51 -14.03 -18.59
N THR A 606 -16.77 -14.54 -17.38
CA THR A 606 -15.75 -15.05 -16.46
C THR A 606 -16.08 -16.46 -15.99
N GLU A 607 -15.04 -17.30 -15.95
CA GLU A 607 -15.06 -18.64 -15.35
C GLU A 607 -14.43 -18.63 -13.95
N ALA A 608 -14.07 -17.45 -13.43
CA ALA A 608 -13.33 -17.29 -12.18
C ALA A 608 -14.19 -17.61 -10.96
N SER A 609 -13.77 -18.60 -10.16
CA SER A 609 -14.33 -18.82 -8.83
C SER A 609 -13.96 -17.70 -7.85
N VAL A 610 -14.65 -17.62 -6.71
CA VAL A 610 -14.42 -16.58 -5.68
C VAL A 610 -12.96 -16.54 -5.19
N SER A 611 -12.29 -17.70 -5.12
CA SER A 611 -10.87 -17.75 -4.76
C SER A 611 -9.95 -17.25 -5.88
N GLN A 612 -10.34 -17.41 -7.15
CA GLN A 612 -9.49 -17.15 -8.33
C GLN A 612 -9.64 -15.74 -8.93
N ARG A 613 -10.81 -15.09 -8.86
CA ARG A 613 -11.06 -13.73 -9.38
C ARG A 613 -10.11 -12.67 -8.77
N ALA A 614 -9.89 -11.54 -9.41
CA ALA A 614 -9.33 -10.36 -8.73
C ALA A 614 -10.44 -9.58 -8.00
N GLU A 615 -10.15 -8.98 -6.85
CA GLU A 615 -11.13 -8.12 -6.15
C GLU A 615 -11.06 -6.67 -6.69
N ASP A 616 -12.08 -5.85 -6.44
CA ASP A 616 -12.18 -4.42 -6.83
C ASP A 616 -12.01 -4.12 -8.34
N GLY A 617 -12.49 -5.00 -9.24
CA GLY A 617 -12.42 -4.78 -10.71
C GLY A 617 -10.99 -4.67 -11.26
N LYS A 618 -10.02 -5.26 -10.55
CA LYS A 618 -8.61 -4.97 -10.75
C LYS A 618 -8.03 -5.53 -12.05
N THR A 619 -8.57 -6.65 -12.55
CA THR A 619 -8.16 -7.25 -13.83
C THR A 619 -8.59 -6.35 -15.00
N GLU A 620 -9.84 -5.91 -14.97
CA GLU A 620 -10.53 -5.10 -15.97
C GLU A 620 -9.89 -3.72 -16.12
N LEU A 621 -9.77 -3.00 -15.00
CA LEU A 621 -9.15 -1.68 -14.97
C LEU A 621 -7.65 -1.74 -15.31
N SER A 622 -6.93 -2.82 -14.96
CA SER A 622 -5.52 -3.01 -15.36
C SER A 622 -5.39 -3.25 -16.87
N LEU A 623 -6.21 -4.14 -17.44
CA LEU A 623 -6.27 -4.42 -18.87
C LEU A 623 -6.51 -3.12 -19.66
N MET A 624 -7.53 -2.37 -19.25
CA MET A 624 -7.93 -1.13 -19.92
C MET A 624 -6.83 -0.07 -19.86
N ARG A 625 -6.29 0.19 -18.67
CA ARG A 625 -5.21 1.14 -18.47
C ARG A 625 -3.96 0.76 -19.28
N PHE A 626 -3.65 -0.53 -19.38
CA PHE A 626 -2.52 -1.00 -20.17
C PHE A 626 -2.75 -0.81 -21.67
N SER A 627 -3.96 -1.10 -22.19
CA SER A 627 -4.28 -0.90 -23.62
C SER A 627 -4.31 0.57 -24.04
N LEU A 628 -4.79 1.48 -23.18
CA LEU A 628 -4.75 2.93 -23.43
C LEU A 628 -3.32 3.49 -23.42
N ALA A 629 -2.46 3.01 -22.51
CA ALA A 629 -1.06 3.43 -22.45
C ALA A 629 -0.21 2.84 -23.61
N HIS A 630 -0.60 1.68 -24.14
CA HIS A 630 0.15 0.92 -25.14
C HIS A 630 -0.70 0.60 -26.39
N PRO A 631 -1.05 1.59 -27.22
CA PRO A 631 -1.96 1.41 -28.36
C PRO A 631 -1.41 0.50 -29.47
N ARG A 632 -0.11 0.17 -29.45
CA ARG A 632 0.52 -0.80 -30.36
C ARG A 632 0.39 -2.25 -29.87
N TRP A 633 0.17 -2.47 -28.57
CA TRP A 633 -0.03 -3.78 -28.00
C TRP A 633 -1.43 -4.31 -28.35
N ARG A 634 -1.49 -5.56 -28.81
CA ARG A 634 -2.75 -6.25 -29.10
C ARG A 634 -3.11 -7.18 -27.93
N PRO A 635 -4.26 -6.98 -27.26
CA PRO A 635 -4.71 -7.87 -26.19
C PRO A 635 -5.08 -9.27 -26.72
N PRO A 636 -4.98 -10.33 -25.89
CA PRO A 636 -5.43 -11.67 -26.26
C PRO A 636 -6.96 -11.73 -26.48
N GLY A 637 -7.43 -12.71 -27.26
CA GLY A 637 -8.78 -12.68 -27.86
C GLY A 637 -9.99 -12.64 -26.93
N HIS A 638 -9.87 -13.03 -25.65
CA HIS A 638 -10.95 -12.80 -24.67
C HIS A 638 -10.92 -11.35 -24.15
N SER A 639 -9.73 -10.85 -23.80
CA SER A 639 -9.51 -9.47 -23.38
C SER A 639 -9.83 -8.45 -24.47
N SER A 640 -9.63 -8.77 -25.76
CA SER A 640 -10.01 -7.87 -26.88
C SER A 640 -11.53 -7.73 -26.99
N ARG A 641 -12.28 -8.83 -26.96
CA ARG A 641 -13.76 -8.82 -27.00
C ARG A 641 -14.37 -8.02 -25.86
N PHE A 642 -13.82 -8.14 -24.64
CA PHE A 642 -14.26 -7.33 -23.51
C PHE A 642 -14.09 -5.82 -23.78
N LEU A 643 -12.94 -5.39 -24.29
CA LEU A 643 -12.69 -3.99 -24.62
C LEU A 643 -13.58 -3.48 -25.77
N GLU A 644 -13.83 -4.32 -26.78
CA GLU A 644 -14.77 -4.03 -27.88
C GLU A 644 -16.20 -3.87 -27.38
N GLN A 645 -16.66 -4.76 -26.49
CA GLN A 645 -17.99 -4.69 -25.87
C GLN A 645 -18.14 -3.47 -24.95
N LEU A 646 -17.11 -3.16 -24.15
CA LEU A 646 -17.10 -1.97 -23.30
C LEU A 646 -17.20 -0.69 -24.14
N ARG A 647 -16.42 -0.58 -25.22
CA ARG A 647 -16.51 0.54 -26.17
C ARG A 647 -17.88 0.61 -26.84
N GLY A 648 -18.45 -0.54 -27.23
CA GLY A 648 -19.80 -0.61 -27.80
C GLY A 648 -20.87 -0.13 -26.82
N ARG A 649 -20.78 -0.51 -25.55
CA ARG A 649 -21.70 -0.06 -24.48
C ARG A 649 -21.59 1.44 -24.22
N VAL A 650 -20.37 1.97 -24.14
CA VAL A 650 -20.12 3.43 -24.03
C VAL A 650 -20.74 4.18 -25.21
N GLN A 651 -20.63 3.67 -26.44
CA GLN A 651 -21.27 4.29 -27.61
C GLN A 651 -22.80 4.21 -27.56
N GLN A 652 -23.37 3.11 -27.06
CA GLN A 652 -24.82 2.96 -26.87
C GLN A 652 -25.35 3.92 -25.81
N ASP A 653 -24.74 3.97 -24.63
CA ASP A 653 -25.15 4.86 -23.54
C ASP A 653 -25.00 6.34 -23.93
N ALA A 654 -23.95 6.69 -24.68
CA ALA A 654 -23.78 8.02 -25.27
C ALA A 654 -24.88 8.38 -26.29
N ALA A 655 -25.27 7.43 -27.14
CA ALA A 655 -26.35 7.63 -28.12
C ALA A 655 -27.72 7.76 -27.43
N LEU A 656 -27.98 6.99 -26.37
CA LEU A 656 -29.17 7.11 -25.53
C LEU A 656 -29.23 8.50 -24.85
N TRP A 657 -28.11 8.98 -24.31
CA TRP A 657 -28.01 10.33 -23.74
C TRP A 657 -28.29 11.43 -24.78
N ALA A 658 -27.72 11.30 -25.99
CA ALA A 658 -27.97 12.24 -27.08
C ALA A 658 -29.42 12.23 -27.59
N ALA A 659 -30.13 11.11 -27.44
CA ALA A 659 -31.54 10.98 -27.83
C ALA A 659 -32.52 11.54 -26.77
N THR A 660 -32.10 11.78 -25.53
CA THR A 660 -32.95 12.41 -24.50
C THR A 660 -33.18 13.90 -24.79
N PRO A 661 -34.44 14.35 -24.98
CA PRO A 661 -34.73 15.75 -25.31
C PRO A 661 -34.66 16.65 -24.08
N VAL A 662 -33.45 17.14 -23.76
CA VAL A 662 -33.27 18.21 -22.76
C VAL A 662 -33.83 19.52 -23.32
N ARG A 663 -35.02 19.88 -22.84
CA ARG A 663 -35.78 21.05 -23.31
C ARG A 663 -35.17 22.37 -22.80
N SER A 664 -34.12 22.84 -23.48
CA SER A 664 -33.67 24.24 -23.43
C SER A 664 -33.57 24.80 -24.86
N PRO A 665 -33.95 26.07 -25.12
CA PRO A 665 -33.97 26.60 -26.48
C PRO A 665 -32.55 26.84 -27.00
N PRO A 666 -32.26 26.49 -28.28
CA PRO A 666 -30.94 26.75 -28.85
C PRO A 666 -30.79 28.23 -29.17
N THR A 667 -29.81 28.90 -28.56
CA THR A 667 -29.20 30.09 -29.17
C THR A 667 -28.26 29.59 -30.27
N PRO A 668 -28.49 29.88 -31.56
CA PRO A 668 -27.67 29.32 -32.63
C PRO A 668 -26.30 30.00 -32.65
N GLY A 669 -25.23 29.22 -32.48
CA GLY A 669 -23.86 29.69 -32.73
C GLY A 669 -22.74 29.12 -31.84
N GLN A 670 -23.04 28.50 -30.69
CA GLN A 670 -22.02 27.98 -29.78
C GLN A 670 -22.28 26.52 -29.39
N GLY A 671 -21.85 25.61 -30.26
CA GLY A 671 -21.46 24.27 -29.81
C GLY A 671 -20.13 24.34 -29.05
N PRO A 672 -19.88 23.50 -28.04
CA PRO A 672 -18.66 23.54 -27.25
C PRO A 672 -17.44 22.97 -28.02
N SER A 673 -16.90 23.74 -28.95
CA SER A 673 -15.67 23.45 -29.69
C SER A 673 -14.40 23.70 -28.84
N PHE A 674 -14.29 23.01 -27.71
CA PHE A 674 -13.26 23.22 -26.67
C PHE A 674 -11.79 23.03 -27.08
N LEU A 675 -11.51 22.57 -28.31
CA LEU A 675 -10.13 22.30 -28.78
C LEU A 675 -9.54 23.37 -29.69
N ASN A 676 -10.33 24.35 -30.15
CA ASN A 676 -9.86 25.32 -31.16
C ASN A 676 -9.08 26.51 -30.58
N ASP A 677 -9.24 26.82 -29.28
CA ASP A 677 -8.52 27.89 -28.56
C ASP A 677 -7.38 27.31 -27.68
N SER A 678 -6.45 26.57 -28.31
CA SER A 678 -5.39 25.82 -27.62
C SER A 678 -3.98 26.42 -27.77
N THR A 679 -3.85 27.75 -27.76
CA THR A 679 -2.53 28.43 -27.75
C THR A 679 -2.01 28.84 -26.37
N THR A 680 -2.82 28.83 -25.30
CA THR A 680 -2.40 29.34 -23.97
C THR A 680 -2.89 28.56 -22.73
N SER A 681 -3.75 27.54 -22.85
CA SER A 681 -4.23 26.77 -21.70
C SER A 681 -3.29 25.61 -21.34
N SER A 682 -2.93 25.47 -20.05
CA SER A 682 -2.09 24.36 -19.60
C SER A 682 -2.88 23.04 -19.64
N PRO A 683 -2.24 21.88 -19.91
CA PRO A 683 -2.96 20.59 -20.03
C PRO A 683 -3.75 20.24 -18.76
N GLU A 684 -3.28 20.66 -17.58
CA GLU A 684 -4.02 20.51 -16.32
C GLU A 684 -5.37 21.25 -16.31
N THR A 685 -5.50 22.40 -16.98
CA THR A 685 -6.77 23.16 -17.03
C THR A 685 -7.78 22.52 -17.97
N LEU A 686 -7.34 21.92 -19.07
CA LEU A 686 -8.19 21.11 -19.95
C LEU A 686 -8.69 19.85 -19.21
N LEU A 687 -7.78 19.15 -18.53
CA LEU A 687 -8.11 17.94 -17.78
C LEU A 687 -9.04 18.24 -16.59
N ALA A 688 -8.80 19.34 -15.87
CA ALA A 688 -9.71 19.83 -14.84
C ALA A 688 -11.09 20.21 -15.40
N SER A 689 -11.18 20.82 -16.59
CA SER A 689 -12.46 21.18 -17.20
C SER A 689 -13.24 19.94 -17.64
N LEU A 690 -12.58 18.98 -18.29
CA LEU A 690 -13.18 17.69 -18.68
C LEU A 690 -13.66 16.88 -17.47
N LEU A 691 -12.89 16.89 -16.36
CA LEU A 691 -13.26 16.28 -15.08
C LEU A 691 -14.07 17.23 -14.15
N LEU A 692 -14.71 18.27 -14.68
CA LEU A 692 -15.69 19.09 -13.95
C LEU A 692 -17.08 19.06 -14.60
N LEU A 693 -17.20 18.74 -15.90
CA LEU A 693 -18.51 18.66 -16.57
C LEU A 693 -19.47 17.58 -15.99
N PRO A 694 -19.02 16.35 -15.64
CA PRO A 694 -19.88 15.37 -14.96
C PRO A 694 -20.35 15.79 -13.56
N PHE A 695 -19.84 16.91 -13.03
CA PHE A 695 -19.93 17.31 -11.63
C PHE A 695 -20.70 18.63 -11.42
N LEU A 696 -21.35 19.15 -12.47
CA LEU A 696 -22.31 20.24 -12.34
C LEU A 696 -23.50 19.78 -11.48
N PRO A 697 -23.98 20.60 -10.53
CA PRO A 697 -25.10 20.21 -9.69
C PRO A 697 -26.38 20.10 -10.53
N SER A 698 -27.07 18.95 -10.42
CA SER A 698 -28.43 18.75 -10.95
C SER A 698 -29.44 19.64 -10.21
N ARG A 699 -29.44 20.94 -10.55
CA ARG A 699 -30.38 21.90 -10.01
C ARG A 699 -31.73 21.71 -10.68
N GLU A 700 -32.64 21.08 -9.95
CA GLU A 700 -34.08 21.00 -10.22
C GLU A 700 -34.46 20.27 -11.52
N LEU A 701 -34.39 18.93 -11.51
CA LEU A 701 -35.28 18.09 -12.32
C LEU A 701 -35.94 16.99 -11.47
N SER A 702 -37.15 16.63 -11.90
CA SER A 702 -38.08 15.64 -11.35
C SER A 702 -37.48 14.23 -11.13
N PRO A 703 -38.13 13.33 -10.37
CA PRO A 703 -37.60 12.01 -9.97
C PRO A 703 -37.44 10.97 -11.11
N VAL A 704 -37.43 11.42 -12.37
CA VAL A 704 -37.19 10.62 -13.58
C VAL A 704 -36.30 11.45 -14.52
N ALA A 705 -35.00 11.51 -14.21
CA ALA A 705 -33.96 12.25 -14.94
C ALA A 705 -32.61 11.49 -14.81
N PRO A 706 -31.66 11.62 -15.76
CA PRO A 706 -31.00 10.44 -16.31
C PRO A 706 -29.63 10.10 -15.69
N CYS A 707 -29.16 8.88 -15.97
CA CYS A 707 -28.01 8.24 -15.34
C CYS A 707 -26.68 9.00 -15.54
N PRO A 708 -25.84 9.15 -14.48
CA PRO A 708 -24.52 9.79 -14.61
C PRO A 708 -23.59 9.03 -15.57
N ALA A 709 -23.70 7.70 -15.61
CA ALA A 709 -22.99 6.83 -16.56
C ALA A 709 -23.21 7.22 -18.03
N ALA A 710 -24.38 7.73 -18.40
CA ALA A 710 -24.68 8.10 -19.77
C ALA A 710 -24.06 9.46 -20.15
N ALA A 711 -23.94 10.39 -19.19
CA ALA A 711 -23.20 11.64 -19.36
C ALA A 711 -21.68 11.40 -19.45
N THR A 712 -21.12 10.52 -18.61
CA THR A 712 -19.69 10.14 -18.70
C THR A 712 -19.39 9.37 -20.00
N ALA A 713 -20.29 8.50 -20.45
CA ALA A 713 -20.22 7.84 -21.75
C ALA A 713 -20.22 8.82 -22.94
N SER A 714 -21.06 9.87 -22.90
CA SER A 714 -21.08 10.91 -23.95
C SER A 714 -19.75 11.66 -24.08
N LEU A 715 -19.04 11.93 -22.98
CA LEU A 715 -17.71 12.54 -23.00
C LEU A 715 -16.65 11.55 -23.51
N LEU A 716 -16.74 10.27 -23.15
CA LEU A 716 -15.86 9.23 -23.67
C LEU A 716 -16.00 9.03 -25.18
N ALA A 717 -17.23 9.08 -25.69
CA ALA A 717 -17.50 8.98 -27.13
C ALA A 717 -16.88 10.16 -27.90
N SER A 718 -16.96 11.39 -27.38
CA SER A 718 -16.36 12.56 -28.04
C SER A 718 -14.82 12.50 -28.08
N ILE A 719 -14.18 12.05 -26.99
CA ILE A 719 -12.73 11.82 -26.95
C ILE A 719 -12.32 10.71 -27.93
N SER A 720 -13.03 9.58 -27.93
CA SER A 720 -12.79 8.45 -28.83
C SER A 720 -12.96 8.79 -30.33
N GLY A 721 -13.88 9.70 -30.65
CA GLY A 721 -14.05 10.22 -32.01
C GLY A 721 -12.85 11.05 -32.47
N SER A 722 -12.29 11.87 -31.57
CA SER A 722 -11.13 12.72 -31.87
C SER A 722 -9.83 11.93 -32.07
N THR A 723 -9.63 10.85 -31.29
CA THR A 723 -8.43 10.00 -31.38
C THR A 723 -8.45 9.06 -32.58
N SER A 724 -9.64 8.66 -33.06
CA SER A 724 -9.79 7.78 -34.23
C SER A 724 -9.56 8.51 -35.56
N GLN A 725 -10.11 9.72 -35.75
CA GLN A 725 -9.74 10.57 -36.90
C GLN A 725 -8.22 10.85 -36.94
N ALA A 726 -7.64 11.15 -35.78
CA ALA A 726 -6.21 11.42 -35.63
C ALA A 726 -5.27 10.26 -36.00
N GLY A 727 -5.79 9.03 -36.17
CA GLY A 727 -5.03 7.83 -36.51
C GLY A 727 -5.14 7.35 -37.97
N HIS A 728 -6.08 7.89 -38.76
CA HIS A 728 -6.24 7.49 -40.18
C HIS A 728 -5.35 8.28 -41.14
N ASP A 729 -5.03 9.54 -40.83
CA ASP A 729 -4.17 10.41 -41.64
C ASP A 729 -2.65 10.14 -41.45
N GLN A 730 -2.24 8.86 -41.39
CA GLN A 730 -0.81 8.48 -41.40
C GLN A 730 -0.22 8.30 -42.81
N SER A 731 -1.04 8.34 -43.87
CA SER A 731 -0.59 8.15 -45.26
C SER A 731 -0.28 9.45 -46.01
N CYS A 732 -0.69 10.63 -45.50
CA CYS A 732 -0.71 11.89 -46.25
C CYS A 732 -0.14 13.07 -45.45
N VAL A 733 1.16 13.08 -45.14
CA VAL A 733 1.85 14.26 -44.61
C VAL A 733 3.05 14.62 -45.49
N SER A 734 2.96 15.76 -46.17
CA SER A 734 4.08 16.36 -46.89
C SER A 734 5.12 16.92 -45.90
N PRO A 735 6.43 16.87 -46.22
CA PRO A 735 7.47 17.39 -45.33
C PRO A 735 7.45 18.93 -45.34
N GLY A 736 6.93 19.55 -44.27
CA GLY A 736 6.96 21.02 -44.15
C GLY A 736 6.16 21.65 -42.99
N GLY A 737 5.20 20.94 -42.37
CA GLY A 737 4.43 21.47 -41.24
C GLY A 737 5.04 21.12 -39.86
N PRO A 738 4.96 22.00 -38.85
CA PRO A 738 5.39 21.71 -37.47
C PRO A 738 4.38 20.81 -36.74
N GLY A 739 4.16 19.61 -37.26
CA GLY A 739 3.17 18.62 -36.79
C GLY A 739 3.69 17.67 -35.70
N VAL A 740 4.64 18.09 -34.87
CA VAL A 740 5.11 17.25 -33.75
C VAL A 740 4.07 17.27 -32.63
N ARG A 741 3.09 16.35 -32.69
CA ARG A 741 2.16 16.11 -31.56
C ARG A 741 2.98 15.74 -30.33
N ASN A 742 2.96 16.62 -29.33
CA ASN A 742 3.75 16.48 -28.12
C ASN A 742 3.40 15.16 -27.39
N PRO A 743 4.33 14.21 -27.16
CA PRO A 743 4.03 12.93 -26.55
C PRO A 743 3.47 13.06 -25.12
N ALA A 744 3.78 14.15 -24.41
CA ALA A 744 3.17 14.44 -23.12
C ALA A 744 1.65 14.65 -23.21
N LEU A 745 1.16 15.32 -24.27
CA LEU A 745 -0.26 15.60 -24.47
C LEU A 745 -1.05 14.31 -24.78
N LEU A 746 -0.46 13.37 -25.53
CA LEU A 746 -1.04 12.05 -25.75
C LEU A 746 -1.14 11.23 -24.45
N SER A 747 -0.14 11.33 -23.57
CA SER A 747 -0.14 10.65 -22.27
C SER A 747 -1.20 11.22 -21.32
N GLU A 748 -1.37 12.55 -21.28
CA GLU A 748 -2.44 13.18 -20.51
C GLU A 748 -3.83 12.83 -21.07
N LEU A 749 -4.00 12.80 -22.40
CA LEU A 749 -5.27 12.40 -23.03
C LEU A 749 -5.65 10.94 -22.72
N ALA A 750 -4.72 10.00 -22.87
CA ALA A 750 -4.93 8.60 -22.49
C ALA A 750 -5.24 8.44 -21.00
N SER A 751 -4.64 9.28 -20.15
CA SER A 751 -4.96 9.31 -18.72
C SER A 751 -6.32 9.92 -18.41
N ALA A 752 -6.79 10.90 -19.19
CA ALA A 752 -8.13 11.47 -19.06
C ALA A 752 -9.20 10.45 -19.51
N GLU A 753 -8.99 9.79 -20.64
CA GLU A 753 -9.83 8.69 -21.15
C GLU A 753 -9.91 7.55 -20.12
N MET A 754 -8.79 7.16 -19.50
CA MET A 754 -8.79 6.15 -18.44
C MET A 754 -9.57 6.61 -17.20
N SER A 755 -9.42 7.88 -16.79
CA SER A 755 -10.12 8.41 -15.61
C SER A 755 -11.64 8.44 -15.78
N LEU A 756 -12.12 8.79 -16.98
CA LEU A 756 -13.53 8.76 -17.33
C LEU A 756 -14.09 7.33 -17.41
N HIS A 757 -13.35 6.39 -18.00
CA HIS A 757 -13.77 4.98 -18.02
C HIS A 757 -13.78 4.35 -16.62
N ALA A 758 -12.85 4.74 -15.73
CA ALA A 758 -12.89 4.32 -14.34
C ALA A 758 -14.18 4.83 -13.65
N ILE A 759 -14.52 6.12 -13.81
CA ILE A 759 -15.78 6.66 -13.28
C ILE A 759 -16.99 5.90 -13.84
N TYR A 760 -17.07 5.73 -15.16
CA TYR A 760 -18.16 5.03 -15.84
C TYR A 760 -18.34 3.58 -15.33
N LEU A 761 -17.25 2.83 -15.15
CA LEU A 761 -17.31 1.47 -14.59
C LEU A 761 -17.76 1.45 -13.12
N HIS A 762 -17.34 2.41 -12.30
CA HIS A 762 -17.83 2.57 -10.92
C HIS A 762 -19.32 2.95 -10.88
N GLU A 763 -19.78 3.82 -11.78
CA GLU A 763 -21.19 4.22 -11.89
C GLU A 763 -22.08 3.04 -12.33
N LEU A 764 -21.65 2.27 -13.34
CA LEU A 764 -22.31 1.02 -13.73
C LEU A 764 -22.36 0.00 -12.59
N HIS A 765 -21.28 -0.14 -11.83
CA HIS A 765 -21.22 -1.07 -10.70
C HIS A 765 -22.22 -0.68 -9.59
N GLN A 766 -22.31 0.62 -9.26
CA GLN A 766 -23.29 1.13 -8.30
C GLN A 766 -24.73 0.93 -8.77
N GLN A 767 -25.01 1.12 -10.06
CA GLN A 767 -26.34 0.85 -10.63
C GLN A 767 -26.72 -0.63 -10.49
N GLN A 768 -25.83 -1.55 -10.87
CA GLN A 768 -26.08 -2.99 -10.75
C GLN A 768 -26.33 -3.42 -9.30
N GLN A 769 -25.58 -2.87 -8.33
CA GLN A 769 -25.88 -3.10 -6.91
C GLN A 769 -27.30 -2.59 -6.58
N GLN A 770 -27.63 -1.35 -6.97
CA GLN A 770 -28.90 -0.72 -6.59
C GLN A 770 -30.13 -1.41 -7.21
N GLU A 771 -30.03 -1.91 -8.45
CA GLU A 771 -31.05 -2.75 -9.09
C GLU A 771 -31.25 -4.07 -8.33
N GLN A 772 -30.15 -4.73 -7.96
CA GLN A 772 -30.17 -6.00 -7.23
C GLN A 772 -30.75 -5.87 -5.80
N TRP A 773 -30.54 -4.73 -5.13
CA TRP A 773 -31.24 -4.40 -3.88
C TRP A 773 -32.72 -4.02 -4.12
N GLY A 774 -33.03 -3.35 -5.23
CA GLY A 774 -34.39 -2.99 -5.64
C GLY A 774 -35.31 -4.18 -5.84
N GLU A 775 -34.84 -5.22 -6.54
CA GLU A 775 -35.60 -6.47 -6.73
C GLU A 775 -35.89 -7.19 -5.39
N THR A 776 -34.98 -7.13 -4.42
CA THR A 776 -35.19 -7.72 -3.08
C THR A 776 -36.09 -6.89 -2.15
N SER A 777 -36.37 -5.63 -2.49
CA SER A 777 -37.18 -4.71 -1.69
C SER A 777 -38.53 -4.34 -2.32
N ALA A 778 -38.80 -4.80 -3.55
CA ALA A 778 -40.08 -4.67 -4.22
C ALA A 778 -41.14 -5.64 -3.66
N THR A 779 -41.78 -5.27 -2.55
CA THR A 779 -43.09 -5.84 -2.20
C THR A 779 -44.11 -5.50 -3.30
N PRO A 780 -44.95 -6.46 -3.73
CA PRO A 780 -45.92 -6.18 -4.78
C PRO A 780 -47.00 -5.22 -4.28
N LEU A 781 -47.14 -4.08 -4.95
CA LEU A 781 -48.20 -3.10 -4.67
C LEU A 781 -49.58 -3.79 -4.75
N PRO A 782 -50.48 -3.59 -3.76
CA PRO A 782 -51.77 -4.24 -3.74
C PRO A 782 -52.68 -3.71 -4.85
N ARG A 783 -53.48 -4.60 -5.44
CA ARG A 783 -54.46 -4.25 -6.47
C ARG A 783 -55.50 -3.26 -5.92
N ILE A 784 -55.88 -2.30 -6.76
CA ILE A 784 -57.00 -1.38 -6.52
C ILE A 784 -58.29 -2.20 -6.37
N TRP A 785 -59.01 -2.02 -5.25
CA TRP A 785 -60.38 -2.49 -5.07
C TRP A 785 -61.38 -1.32 -5.17
N PRO A 786 -62.59 -1.54 -5.72
CA PRO A 786 -63.68 -0.56 -5.68
C PRO A 786 -64.37 -0.52 -4.30
N SER A 787 -65.11 0.56 -4.07
CA SER A 787 -65.59 1.05 -2.77
C SER A 787 -66.61 0.16 -2.02
N PRO A 788 -66.75 0.31 -0.69
CA PRO A 788 -67.48 -0.63 0.18
C PRO A 788 -68.95 -0.27 0.41
N GLN A 789 -69.77 -1.26 0.78
CA GLN A 789 -70.98 -1.04 1.58
C GLN A 789 -71.16 -2.06 2.72
N ARG A 790 -71.16 -1.49 3.94
CA ARG A 790 -71.91 -1.85 5.16
C ARG A 790 -71.81 -3.27 5.78
N PRO A 791 -71.41 -3.39 7.06
CA PRO A 791 -71.55 -4.62 7.84
C PRO A 791 -72.88 -4.68 8.61
N LEU A 792 -73.33 -5.90 8.92
CA LEU A 792 -74.16 -6.24 10.08
C LEU A 792 -73.89 -7.70 10.47
N THR A 793 -73.64 -7.94 11.75
CA THR A 793 -73.38 -9.23 12.43
C THR A 793 -74.65 -9.71 13.16
N PRO A 794 -74.65 -10.88 13.86
CA PRO A 794 -74.04 -12.20 13.61
C PRO A 794 -75.11 -13.33 13.67
N GLU A 795 -74.72 -14.62 13.59
CA GLU A 795 -75.07 -15.71 14.55
C GLU A 795 -74.78 -17.14 14.00
N ASP A 796 -74.16 -17.93 14.88
CA ASP A 796 -74.26 -19.38 15.17
C ASP A 796 -74.28 -20.53 14.12
N GLU A 797 -73.22 -21.35 14.25
CA GLU A 797 -73.19 -22.81 14.51
C GLU A 797 -73.59 -23.92 13.50
N THR A 798 -72.90 -25.06 13.69
CA THR A 798 -73.15 -26.45 13.23
C THR A 798 -72.90 -26.75 11.73
N LEU A 799 -71.81 -27.48 11.38
CA LEU A 799 -71.57 -28.94 11.47
C LEU A 799 -72.25 -29.77 10.36
N ILE A 800 -71.44 -30.51 9.60
CA ILE A 800 -71.48 -31.99 9.47
C ILE A 800 -70.36 -32.45 8.51
N TRP A 801 -69.68 -33.54 8.88
CA TRP A 801 -68.70 -34.25 8.04
C TRP A 801 -69.38 -35.38 7.28
N HIS A 802 -68.87 -35.74 6.09
CA HIS A 802 -68.82 -37.14 5.68
C HIS A 802 -67.55 -37.44 4.87
N SER A 803 -66.94 -38.57 5.20
CA SER A 803 -65.78 -39.19 4.54
C SER A 803 -66.24 -40.46 3.84
N ASP A 804 -65.48 -40.94 2.85
CA ASP A 804 -65.38 -42.39 2.63
C ASP A 804 -64.02 -42.78 2.00
N GLY A 805 -63.49 -43.95 2.39
CA GLY A 805 -62.20 -44.49 1.96
C GLY A 805 -62.31 -45.34 0.68
N THR A 806 -61.21 -45.79 0.06
CA THR A 806 -60.41 -46.99 0.40
C THR A 806 -59.54 -47.33 -0.84
N SER A 807 -58.45 -48.12 -0.85
CA SER A 807 -57.61 -48.79 0.16
C SER A 807 -56.31 -49.35 -0.49
N SER A 808 -55.38 -49.82 0.34
CA SER A 808 -54.28 -50.79 0.05
C SER A 808 -53.03 -50.35 -0.74
N SER A 809 -51.88 -51.04 -0.63
CA SER A 809 -50.96 -51.09 0.54
C SER A 809 -49.74 -51.99 0.28
N SER A 810 -48.52 -51.52 0.61
CA SER A 810 -47.29 -52.27 1.01
C SER A 810 -46.03 -51.51 0.57
N SER A 811 -44.89 -51.53 1.27
CA SER A 811 -44.61 -51.87 2.68
C SER A 811 -43.25 -51.28 3.08
N SER A 812 -43.17 -50.56 4.21
CA SER A 812 -41.89 -50.21 4.87
C SER A 812 -41.42 -51.35 5.81
N PRO A 813 -40.21 -51.28 6.41
CA PRO A 813 -40.04 -50.52 7.66
C PRO A 813 -38.85 -49.53 7.65
N ARG A 814 -38.94 -48.30 8.19
CA ARG A 814 -38.94 -47.89 9.64
C ARG A 814 -37.53 -48.07 10.24
N GLN A 815 -36.82 -47.08 10.79
CA GLN A 815 -37.11 -46.03 11.80
C GLN A 815 -35.93 -44.99 11.78
N GLN A 816 -35.93 -43.75 12.32
CA GLN A 816 -36.78 -43.10 13.34
C GLN A 816 -36.55 -41.55 13.50
N TRP A 817 -37.52 -40.82 14.08
CA TRP A 817 -37.55 -39.41 14.62
C TRP A 817 -37.39 -38.18 13.69
N GLY A 818 -38.52 -37.46 13.51
CA GLY A 818 -38.61 -36.00 13.74
C GLY A 818 -39.43 -35.74 15.03
N PRO A 819 -40.24 -34.66 15.17
CA PRO A 819 -40.42 -33.51 14.27
C PRO A 819 -40.68 -32.13 14.97
N THR A 820 -40.86 -31.07 14.15
CA THR A 820 -41.76 -29.87 14.31
C THR A 820 -41.75 -28.97 15.57
N GLY A 821 -41.87 -27.65 15.32
CA GLY A 821 -42.45 -26.69 16.27
C GLY A 821 -42.31 -25.23 15.84
N ALA A 822 -43.38 -24.62 15.33
CA ALA A 822 -43.45 -23.18 15.01
C ALA A 822 -44.62 -22.53 15.76
N SER A 823 -44.47 -21.27 16.19
CA SER A 823 -45.56 -20.43 16.67
C SER A 823 -45.26 -18.94 16.50
N ASN A 824 -46.31 -18.12 16.44
CA ASN A 824 -46.30 -16.71 16.02
C ASN A 824 -46.72 -15.75 17.16
N LEU A 825 -46.34 -14.47 17.02
CA LEU A 825 -46.97 -13.25 17.62
C LEU A 825 -46.86 -13.05 19.15
N PRO A 826 -47.12 -11.83 19.70
CA PRO A 826 -47.13 -10.47 19.09
C PRO A 826 -46.31 -9.40 19.89
N LEU A 827 -46.32 -8.15 19.42
CA LEU A 827 -45.91 -6.95 20.19
C LEU A 827 -46.93 -6.58 21.28
N GLY A 828 -46.44 -6.01 22.39
CA GLY A 828 -47.23 -5.26 23.39
C GLY A 828 -46.36 -4.20 24.08
N GLY A 829 -46.92 -3.02 24.37
CA GLY A 829 -46.24 -1.90 25.06
C GLY A 829 -46.76 -1.69 26.49
N TRP A 830 -46.62 -0.44 26.99
CA TRP A 830 -47.02 0.06 28.33
C TRP A 830 -46.09 -0.39 29.49
N GLN A 831 -45.84 0.38 30.56
CA GLN A 831 -46.08 1.80 30.91
C GLN A 831 -45.24 2.16 32.17
N GLU A 832 -45.14 3.44 32.52
CA GLU A 832 -44.63 3.89 33.82
C GLU A 832 -45.51 3.41 34.98
N GLU A 833 -44.91 3.09 36.14
CA GLU A 833 -45.49 3.41 37.44
C GLU A 833 -44.38 3.51 38.50
N GLY A 834 -44.55 4.40 39.49
CA GLY A 834 -43.59 4.58 40.58
C GLY A 834 -44.28 4.74 41.93
N LYS A 835 -43.53 4.57 43.03
CA LYS A 835 -43.98 4.97 44.38
C LYS A 835 -42.84 5.16 45.40
N VAL A 836 -42.49 6.42 45.59
CA VAL A 836 -42.32 7.14 46.88
C VAL A 836 -42.07 6.31 48.15
N GLN A 837 -40.96 6.60 48.86
CA GLN A 837 -41.00 6.72 50.33
C GLN A 837 -39.90 7.64 50.94
N LYS A 838 -40.35 8.82 51.43
CA LYS A 838 -39.87 9.70 52.52
C LYS A 838 -38.38 10.09 52.73
N GLU A 839 -38.20 11.42 52.67
CA GLU A 839 -37.30 12.35 53.40
C GLU A 839 -37.22 12.17 54.95
N PRO A 840 -36.32 12.87 55.71
CA PRO A 840 -35.71 14.19 55.40
C PRO A 840 -34.20 14.44 55.70
N GLU A 841 -33.75 15.57 55.14
CA GLU A 841 -32.68 16.53 55.52
C GLU A 841 -31.65 16.21 56.63
N LEU A 842 -30.36 16.46 56.33
CA LEU A 842 -29.62 17.60 56.92
C LEU A 842 -28.31 17.89 56.16
N SER A 843 -27.96 19.18 56.08
CA SER A 843 -26.73 19.74 55.48
C SER A 843 -25.80 20.30 56.58
N PRO A 844 -24.62 20.90 56.30
CA PRO A 844 -23.60 20.71 55.25
C PRO A 844 -22.18 20.55 55.86
N SER A 845 -21.12 20.81 55.05
CA SER A 845 -19.82 21.43 55.41
C SER A 845 -18.52 20.59 55.38
N SER A 846 -17.51 21.21 54.72
CA SER A 846 -16.05 21.16 54.92
C SER A 846 -15.31 19.82 55.11
N GLY A 847 -14.36 19.58 54.20
CA GLY A 847 -13.29 18.59 54.27
C GLY A 847 -12.34 18.74 53.09
#